data_AF-A0A9P6UW14-F1
#
_entry.id   AF-A0A9P6UW14-F1
#
_cell.length_a   1.000
_cell.length_b   1.000
_cell.length_c   1.000
_cell.angle_alpha   90.00
_cell.angle_beta   90.00
_cell.angle_gamma   90.00
#
_symmetry.space_group_name_H-M   'P 1'
#
loop_
_entity.id
_entity.type
_entity.pdbx_description
1 polymer ?
#
loop_
_entity_poly.entity_id
_entity_poly.type
_entity_poly.pdbx_seq_one_letter_code
_entity_poly.pdbx_strand_id
1 'polypeptide(L)'
;MATVIVAQKAAILPYAPIALAAALTNPAVVKVEYKNVATLAEHGNAAVALTAGGATLTNVGAILRYIVRSHKTTIYGSDPASTSLIDDFIDKSQDIVNSSDFKTLDVIFQQLNHHLTFRSYFVGYKVSVADIAVWGALKGNAIFARQIKTGKDLGVHLGRWYNHISAQAFVDVALAELTKANESTKVTKADQGSFDINLLDAEMGKVVTRFPPEPSGYLHIGHAKAALLNKYFADQYKGRLIVRFDDTNPTKEKLEYEHAIKEDLLLIGIDSSVVTYTSDYFDKIYEYAIQLIKEGKAYCDTTGQEQMRAERMDGIASQFRDLSVEENLRRFEEMKKATEFGQTCCLRAKISVDNPNKAMRDPVIYRCNLIPHARTGDKWRMYPLYDLACPIVDSLEGVTHALRTDEYHDRNPQYQWFLDNLGLRQVHIWEYSRLNFVYTLLSKRKLTWFVDQGRVSGWDDPRFPTIRGIRRRGLTMEALKTYILMQGASTNYITLEWDKLWAVNRKQIDPVAPRHTAVESLNKVKVTVTGADPYNLKEVPRHKKNEGLGNKQTAYGPVVWMDQVDCNELEVNEEVTLMDWGNAFIRSIEKNDKGVVTSVQAELHLEGDFKKTKKKLTWLADGPELVNVELVDYDYLITKKKVEEDDRLEDLLTPVTEFKTEAVADGNVAELNKGDIIQLERKGYYIVDAVASVGSPARLILIPDGKVASMASKAAPVSQTELKDAKDAKKKKEKEATAAASSAPAVSGKKAKAAAHAAAQKAAPTWTGPGPKPEEIVELEAKIDAQGLKVRQLKTDKADADKLKEAVDELLVLKKQLPVRIEALQSLAAAASAAADNFSL
;
A
#
# COMPACT_ATOMS: atom_id res chain seq x y z
N MET A 1 -27.85 23.60 -25.11
CA MET A 1 -26.40 23.33 -25.28
C MET A 1 -26.23 21.82 -25.44
N ALA A 2 -25.54 21.37 -26.49
CA ALA A 2 -25.31 19.95 -26.70
C ALA A 2 -24.16 19.48 -25.81
N THR A 3 -24.36 18.38 -25.07
CA THR A 3 -23.31 17.80 -24.22
C THR A 3 -22.91 16.45 -24.77
N VAL A 4 -21.63 16.29 -25.11
CA VAL A 4 -21.01 15.03 -25.50
C VAL A 4 -20.45 14.37 -24.24
N ILE A 5 -21.04 13.26 -23.83
CA ILE A 5 -20.62 12.46 -22.69
C ILE A 5 -19.73 11.32 -23.21
N VAL A 6 -18.52 11.19 -22.67
CA VAL A 6 -17.51 10.20 -23.09
C VAL A 6 -17.21 9.23 -21.95
N ALA A 7 -17.30 7.92 -22.23
CA ALA A 7 -16.80 6.88 -21.33
C ALA A 7 -15.27 6.77 -21.44
N GLN A 8 -14.55 7.21 -20.40
CA GLN A 8 -13.08 7.29 -20.41
C GLN A 8 -12.38 5.94 -20.52
N LYS A 9 -13.02 4.86 -20.05
CA LYS A 9 -12.48 3.50 -20.08
C LYS A 9 -13.09 2.65 -21.21
N ALA A 10 -13.70 3.27 -22.21
CA ALA A 10 -14.23 2.55 -23.36
C ALA A 10 -13.13 1.75 -24.07
N ALA A 11 -13.47 0.54 -24.53
CA ALA A 11 -12.54 -0.33 -25.25
C ALA A 11 -11.96 0.35 -26.51
N ILE A 12 -12.79 1.16 -27.20
CA ILE A 12 -12.39 2.06 -28.28
C ILE A 12 -12.83 3.47 -27.88
N LEU A 13 -11.86 4.36 -27.68
CA LEU A 13 -12.16 5.72 -27.26
C LEU A 13 -12.67 6.57 -28.45
N PRO A 14 -13.77 7.31 -28.30
CA PRO A 14 -14.38 8.10 -29.37
C PRO A 14 -13.62 9.41 -29.61
N TYR A 15 -12.45 9.35 -30.24
CA TYR A 15 -11.59 10.53 -30.46
C TYR A 15 -12.22 11.59 -31.37
N ALA A 16 -13.01 11.21 -32.38
CA ALA A 16 -13.57 12.14 -33.36
C ALA A 16 -14.55 13.17 -32.74
N PRO A 17 -15.53 12.77 -31.90
CA PRO A 17 -16.39 13.74 -31.20
C PRO A 17 -15.62 14.73 -30.30
N ILE A 18 -14.56 14.27 -29.63
CA ILE A 18 -13.72 15.12 -28.77
C ILE A 18 -12.97 16.15 -29.62
N ALA A 19 -12.30 15.71 -30.68
CA ALA A 19 -11.58 16.59 -31.60
C ALA A 19 -12.49 17.56 -32.34
N LEU A 20 -13.69 17.12 -32.74
CA LEU A 20 -14.68 17.99 -33.38
C LEU A 20 -15.18 19.07 -32.42
N ALA A 21 -15.44 18.75 -31.16
CA ALA A 21 -15.84 19.74 -30.16
C ALA A 21 -14.76 20.82 -29.98
N ALA A 22 -13.48 20.42 -29.92
CA ALA A 22 -12.35 21.36 -29.84
C ALA A 22 -12.18 22.21 -31.12
N ALA A 23 -12.45 21.64 -32.30
CA ALA A 23 -12.30 22.33 -33.59
C ALA A 23 -13.28 23.52 -33.77
N LEU A 24 -14.41 23.53 -33.06
CA LEU A 24 -15.45 24.56 -33.21
C LEU A 24 -15.18 25.87 -32.43
N THR A 25 -14.03 25.98 -31.76
CA THR A 25 -13.41 27.21 -31.18
C THR A 25 -14.27 28.16 -30.33
N ASN A 26 -15.52 27.81 -30.00
CA ASN A 26 -16.33 28.54 -29.04
C ASN A 26 -16.89 27.59 -27.95
N PRO A 27 -16.40 27.68 -26.69
CA PRO A 27 -16.82 26.81 -25.59
C PRO A 27 -18.31 26.93 -25.20
N ALA A 28 -19.06 27.85 -25.83
CA ALA A 28 -20.51 27.99 -25.65
C ALA A 28 -21.36 27.02 -26.50
N VAL A 29 -20.74 26.20 -27.38
CA VAL A 29 -21.47 25.51 -28.46
C VAL A 29 -21.68 24.01 -28.18
N VAL A 30 -20.61 23.27 -27.84
CA VAL A 30 -20.66 21.85 -27.47
C VAL A 30 -19.78 21.63 -26.24
N LYS A 31 -20.36 21.10 -25.16
CA LYS A 31 -19.62 20.76 -23.94
C LYS A 31 -19.20 19.29 -24.00
N VAL A 32 -17.95 18.96 -23.66
CA VAL A 32 -17.50 17.57 -23.47
C VAL A 32 -17.48 17.26 -21.98
N GLU A 33 -18.12 16.16 -21.59
CA GLU A 33 -18.13 15.63 -20.23
C GLU A 33 -17.52 14.23 -20.23
N TYR A 34 -16.65 13.96 -19.26
CA TYR A 34 -15.97 12.68 -19.14
C TYR A 34 -16.50 11.90 -17.94
N LYS A 35 -16.91 10.65 -18.16
CA LYS A 35 -17.31 9.72 -17.10
C LYS A 35 -16.28 8.59 -16.98
N ASN A 36 -15.82 8.33 -15.76
CA ASN A 36 -14.82 7.31 -15.45
C ASN A 36 -15.41 5.87 -15.44
N VAL A 37 -16.04 5.50 -16.54
CA VAL A 37 -16.74 4.22 -16.74
C VAL A 37 -16.29 3.58 -18.06
N ALA A 38 -16.44 2.26 -18.18
CA ALA A 38 -16.15 1.54 -19.42
C ALA A 38 -17.22 1.77 -20.50
N THR A 39 -18.46 1.95 -20.08
CA THR A 39 -19.63 2.19 -20.94
C THR A 39 -20.61 3.14 -20.25
N LEU A 40 -21.44 3.83 -21.02
CA LEU A 40 -22.51 4.68 -20.51
C LEU A 40 -23.79 3.84 -20.33
N ALA A 41 -23.98 3.27 -19.14
CA ALA A 41 -25.11 2.37 -18.85
C ALA A 41 -26.48 3.02 -19.12
N GLU A 42 -26.63 4.30 -18.77
CA GLU A 42 -27.82 5.13 -19.03
C GLU A 42 -28.10 5.38 -20.53
N HIS A 43 -27.16 5.02 -21.40
CA HIS A 43 -27.22 5.21 -22.85
C HIS A 43 -26.95 3.91 -23.60
N GLY A 44 -27.48 2.78 -23.10
CA GLY A 44 -27.40 1.49 -23.79
C GLY A 44 -25.97 0.93 -23.89
N ASN A 45 -25.13 1.20 -22.89
CA ASN A 45 -23.72 0.81 -22.85
C ASN A 45 -22.84 1.42 -23.96
N ALA A 46 -23.21 2.59 -24.49
CA ALA A 46 -22.41 3.27 -25.51
C ALA A 46 -21.07 3.81 -24.97
N ALA A 47 -20.07 3.96 -25.84
CA ALA A 47 -18.80 4.62 -25.53
C ALA A 47 -18.91 6.15 -25.51
N VAL A 48 -19.91 6.70 -26.20
CA VAL A 48 -20.21 8.13 -26.29
C VAL A 48 -21.72 8.34 -26.36
N ALA A 49 -22.20 9.45 -25.82
CA ALA A 49 -23.55 9.92 -26.03
C ALA A 49 -23.57 11.43 -26.24
N LEU A 50 -24.49 11.93 -27.07
CA LEU A 50 -24.83 13.34 -27.15
C LEU A 50 -26.28 13.53 -26.74
N THR A 51 -26.51 14.42 -25.77
CA THR A 51 -27.86 14.83 -25.34
C THR A 51 -28.15 16.24 -25.85
N ALA A 52 -29.21 16.38 -26.64
CA ALA A 52 -29.68 17.69 -27.12
C ALA A 52 -31.17 17.65 -27.49
N GLY A 53 -31.94 18.65 -27.03
CA GLY A 53 -33.34 18.83 -27.42
C GLY A 53 -34.30 17.69 -27.04
N GLY A 54 -33.98 16.91 -25.99
CA GLY A 54 -34.77 15.75 -25.56
C GLY A 54 -34.44 14.43 -26.29
N ALA A 55 -33.55 14.46 -27.29
CA ALA A 55 -33.06 13.26 -27.99
C ALA A 55 -31.64 12.89 -27.53
N THR A 56 -31.34 11.58 -27.57
CA THR A 56 -30.01 11.03 -27.25
C THR A 56 -29.44 10.31 -28.47
N LEU A 57 -28.23 10.68 -28.88
CA LEU A 57 -27.48 10.02 -29.96
C LEU A 57 -26.29 9.27 -29.37
N THR A 58 -26.08 8.00 -29.72
CA THR A 58 -24.98 7.17 -29.19
C THR A 58 -23.98 6.70 -30.25
N ASN A 59 -24.34 6.84 -31.53
CA ASN A 59 -23.46 6.52 -32.65
C ASN A 59 -22.53 7.70 -32.98
N VAL A 60 -21.22 7.44 -33.14
CA VAL A 60 -20.21 8.48 -33.42
C VAL A 60 -20.57 9.28 -34.67
N GLY A 61 -20.89 8.62 -35.80
CA GLY A 61 -21.26 9.30 -37.04
C GLY A 61 -22.51 10.17 -36.91
N ALA A 62 -23.53 9.69 -36.20
CA ALA A 62 -24.73 10.49 -35.90
C ALA A 62 -24.42 11.74 -35.06
N ILE A 63 -23.54 11.61 -34.06
CA ILE A 63 -23.08 12.72 -33.22
C ILE A 63 -22.32 13.76 -34.06
N LEU A 64 -21.37 13.32 -34.91
CA LEU A 64 -20.62 14.23 -35.78
C LEU A 64 -21.55 15.03 -36.70
N ARG A 65 -22.49 14.35 -37.36
CA ARG A 65 -23.50 14.99 -38.24
C ARG A 65 -24.39 15.97 -37.51
N TYR A 66 -24.85 15.61 -36.31
CA TYR A 66 -25.65 16.50 -35.48
C TYR A 66 -24.89 17.78 -35.16
N ILE A 67 -23.64 17.65 -34.70
CA ILE A 67 -22.81 18.80 -34.32
C ILE A 67 -22.61 19.73 -35.51
N VAL A 68 -22.28 19.22 -36.69
CA VAL A 68 -21.91 20.07 -37.82
C VAL A 68 -23.10 20.68 -38.55
N ARG A 69 -24.24 19.97 -38.61
CA ARG A 69 -25.50 20.49 -39.17
C ARG A 69 -26.12 21.56 -38.27
N SER A 70 -25.97 21.43 -36.94
CA SER A 70 -26.55 22.37 -35.98
C SER A 70 -25.82 23.73 -35.92
N HIS A 71 -24.56 23.79 -36.36
CA HIS A 71 -23.71 24.96 -36.14
C HIS A 71 -23.23 25.65 -37.43
N LYS A 72 -23.81 25.29 -38.60
CA LYS A 72 -23.51 25.87 -39.93
C LYS A 72 -22.02 26.14 -40.14
N THR A 73 -21.21 25.10 -39.95
CA THR A 73 -19.76 25.21 -39.85
C THR A 73 -19.11 25.13 -41.23
N THR A 74 -17.94 25.76 -41.38
CA THR A 74 -17.19 25.72 -42.65
C THR A 74 -16.52 24.37 -42.93
N ILE A 75 -16.61 23.41 -42.00
CA ILE A 75 -15.96 22.09 -42.06
C ILE A 75 -16.88 20.98 -42.58
N TYR A 76 -18.18 21.26 -42.80
CA TYR A 76 -19.17 20.30 -43.31
C TYR A 76 -19.36 20.34 -44.83
N GLY A 77 -18.66 21.23 -45.54
CA GLY A 77 -18.86 21.47 -46.98
C GLY A 77 -19.78 22.66 -47.25
N SER A 78 -19.75 23.18 -48.47
CA SER A 78 -20.49 24.39 -48.90
C SER A 78 -21.56 24.11 -49.97
N ASP A 79 -21.56 22.92 -50.54
CA ASP A 79 -22.43 22.48 -51.63
C ASP A 79 -22.85 21.01 -51.46
N PRO A 80 -23.97 20.57 -52.08
CA PRO A 80 -24.50 19.21 -51.91
C PRO A 80 -23.51 18.07 -52.24
N ALA A 81 -22.58 18.29 -53.18
CA ALA A 81 -21.59 17.27 -53.54
C ALA A 81 -20.55 17.13 -52.42
N SER A 82 -20.01 18.25 -51.93
CA SER A 82 -19.05 18.23 -50.82
C SER A 82 -19.64 17.67 -49.51
N THR A 83 -20.88 18.02 -49.17
CA THR A 83 -21.55 17.51 -47.96
C THR A 83 -21.83 16.00 -48.07
N SER A 84 -22.20 15.51 -49.26
CA SER A 84 -22.45 14.07 -49.48
C SER A 84 -21.17 13.24 -49.39
N LEU A 85 -20.06 13.75 -49.96
CA LEU A 85 -18.76 13.09 -49.84
C LEU A 85 -18.27 13.07 -48.39
N ILE A 86 -18.53 14.12 -47.61
CA ILE A 86 -18.20 14.14 -46.19
C ILE A 86 -19.00 13.09 -45.43
N ASP A 87 -20.30 12.98 -45.70
CA ASP A 87 -21.14 11.95 -45.09
C ASP A 87 -20.66 10.53 -45.44
N ASP A 88 -20.23 10.26 -46.68
CA ASP A 88 -19.65 8.97 -47.09
C ASP A 88 -18.39 8.60 -46.29
N PHE A 89 -17.47 9.55 -46.08
CA PHE A 89 -16.29 9.32 -45.25
C PHE A 89 -16.60 9.17 -43.75
N ILE A 90 -17.66 9.82 -43.26
CA ILE A 90 -18.14 9.59 -41.89
C ILE A 90 -18.64 8.15 -41.75
N ASP A 91 -19.36 7.61 -42.73
CA ASP A 91 -19.83 6.22 -42.68
C ASP A 91 -18.66 5.23 -42.81
N LYS A 92 -17.72 5.45 -43.74
CA LYS A 92 -16.49 4.64 -43.87
C LYS A 92 -15.66 4.63 -42.59
N SER A 93 -15.67 5.71 -41.81
CA SER A 93 -14.98 5.73 -40.51
C SER A 93 -15.57 4.73 -39.51
N GLN A 94 -16.87 4.42 -39.61
CA GLN A 94 -17.51 3.44 -38.76
C GLN A 94 -17.05 2.01 -39.08
N ASP A 95 -16.75 1.71 -40.34
CA ASP A 95 -16.20 0.41 -40.74
C ASP A 95 -14.82 0.15 -40.09
N ILE A 96 -14.02 1.20 -39.91
CA ILE A 96 -12.72 1.15 -39.21
C ILE A 96 -12.92 0.90 -37.71
N VAL A 97 -13.94 1.50 -37.10
CA VAL A 97 -14.26 1.33 -35.67
C VAL A 97 -14.84 -0.06 -35.40
N ASN A 98 -15.67 -0.57 -36.31
CA ASN A 98 -16.39 -1.83 -36.15
C ASN A 98 -15.58 -3.06 -36.57
N SER A 99 -14.43 -2.89 -37.23
CA SER A 99 -13.57 -3.98 -37.67
C SER A 99 -12.38 -4.20 -36.74
N SER A 100 -12.20 -5.45 -36.32
CA SER A 100 -10.99 -5.95 -35.66
C SER A 100 -10.20 -6.93 -36.54
N ASP A 101 -10.66 -7.18 -37.77
CA ASP A 101 -10.00 -8.09 -38.71
C ASP A 101 -8.92 -7.36 -39.51
N PHE A 102 -7.69 -7.87 -39.42
CA PHE A 102 -6.53 -7.26 -40.07
C PHE A 102 -6.69 -7.19 -41.59
N LYS A 103 -7.22 -8.23 -42.24
CA LYS A 103 -7.34 -8.27 -43.71
C LYS A 103 -8.33 -7.24 -44.22
N THR A 104 -9.46 -7.11 -43.53
CA THR A 104 -10.49 -6.10 -43.83
C THR A 104 -9.93 -4.68 -43.63
N LEU A 105 -9.20 -4.45 -42.54
CA LEU A 105 -8.58 -3.16 -42.25
C LEU A 105 -7.47 -2.80 -43.24
N ASP A 106 -6.66 -3.78 -43.66
CA ASP A 106 -5.59 -3.58 -44.64
C ASP A 106 -6.14 -3.09 -45.98
N VAL A 107 -7.26 -3.67 -46.46
CA VAL A 107 -7.96 -3.20 -47.66
C VAL A 107 -8.44 -1.74 -47.48
N ILE A 108 -9.01 -1.41 -46.32
CA ILE A 108 -9.43 -0.04 -46.03
C ILE A 108 -8.24 0.91 -46.02
N PHE A 109 -7.11 0.54 -45.39
CA PHE A 109 -5.91 1.38 -45.35
C PHE A 109 -5.33 1.62 -46.74
N GLN A 110 -5.30 0.60 -47.60
CA GLN A 110 -4.86 0.73 -48.98
C GLN A 110 -5.78 1.68 -49.78
N GLN A 111 -7.10 1.57 -49.60
CA GLN A 111 -8.06 2.48 -50.25
C GLN A 111 -7.89 3.93 -49.80
N LEU A 112 -7.74 4.17 -48.49
CA LEU A 112 -7.49 5.51 -47.95
C LEU A 112 -6.16 6.07 -48.45
N ASN A 113 -5.10 5.25 -48.44
CA ASN A 113 -3.78 5.63 -48.96
C ASN A 113 -3.82 5.99 -50.45
N HIS A 114 -4.56 5.23 -51.26
CA HIS A 114 -4.76 5.52 -52.68
C HIS A 114 -5.57 6.81 -52.91
N HIS A 115 -6.63 7.03 -52.12
CA HIS A 115 -7.41 8.28 -52.19
C HIS A 115 -6.54 9.52 -51.89
N LEU A 116 -5.57 9.38 -50.99
CA LEU A 116 -4.67 10.44 -50.53
C LEU A 116 -3.44 10.67 -51.42
N THR A 117 -3.26 9.91 -52.52
CA THR A 117 -2.09 10.04 -53.42
C THR A 117 -1.89 11.49 -53.91
N PHE A 118 -2.96 12.13 -54.37
CA PHE A 118 -2.95 13.52 -54.87
C PHE A 118 -3.77 14.48 -54.01
N ARG A 119 -4.12 14.09 -52.78
CA ARG A 119 -5.01 14.86 -51.91
C ARG A 119 -4.37 15.09 -50.54
N SER A 120 -4.52 16.32 -50.04
CA SER A 120 -4.09 16.69 -48.69
C SER A 120 -5.18 16.42 -47.65
N TYR A 121 -6.44 16.34 -48.08
CA TYR A 121 -7.64 16.12 -47.25
C TYR A 121 -8.61 15.17 -47.96
N PHE A 122 -9.49 14.52 -47.21
CA PHE A 122 -10.45 13.59 -47.82
C PHE A 122 -11.47 14.28 -48.73
N VAL A 123 -11.94 15.48 -48.33
CA VAL A 123 -12.88 16.30 -49.09
C VAL A 123 -12.44 17.76 -49.08
N GLY A 124 -12.31 18.35 -50.27
CA GLY A 124 -11.93 19.77 -50.44
C GLY A 124 -10.43 20.06 -50.22
N TYR A 125 -10.12 21.32 -49.92
CA TYR A 125 -8.75 21.85 -49.81
C TYR A 125 -8.36 22.28 -48.39
N LYS A 126 -9.16 21.92 -47.38
CA LYS A 126 -8.95 22.24 -45.97
C LYS A 126 -9.47 21.09 -45.10
N VAL A 127 -9.07 21.05 -43.83
CA VAL A 127 -9.58 20.08 -42.85
C VAL A 127 -11.10 20.12 -42.80
N SER A 128 -11.72 18.96 -43.00
CA SER A 128 -13.16 18.75 -42.96
C SER A 128 -13.53 17.76 -41.85
N VAL A 129 -14.84 17.60 -41.60
CA VAL A 129 -15.33 16.60 -40.64
C VAL A 129 -15.00 15.18 -41.11
N ALA A 130 -14.86 14.95 -42.41
CA ALA A 130 -14.38 13.67 -42.94
C ALA A 130 -12.98 13.33 -42.43
N ASP A 131 -12.07 14.32 -42.40
CA ASP A 131 -10.72 14.13 -41.89
C ASP A 131 -10.72 13.82 -40.38
N ILE A 132 -11.54 14.54 -39.61
CA ILE A 132 -11.69 14.33 -38.15
C ILE A 132 -12.29 12.94 -37.86
N ALA A 133 -13.30 12.52 -38.62
CA ALA A 133 -13.96 11.23 -38.48
C ALA A 133 -13.00 10.07 -38.73
N VAL A 134 -12.31 10.08 -39.88
CA VAL A 134 -11.34 9.04 -40.26
C VAL A 134 -10.16 9.04 -39.30
N TRP A 135 -9.64 10.21 -38.91
CA TRP A 135 -8.52 10.30 -37.97
C TRP A 135 -8.88 9.71 -36.62
N GLY A 136 -10.06 10.06 -36.08
CA GLY A 136 -10.50 9.58 -34.77
C GLY A 136 -10.72 8.06 -34.77
N ALA A 137 -11.24 7.50 -35.87
CA ALA A 137 -11.40 6.06 -36.03
C ALA A 137 -10.05 5.32 -36.05
N LEU A 138 -9.07 5.83 -36.81
CA LEU A 138 -7.73 5.25 -36.90
C LEU A 138 -6.96 5.38 -35.57
N LYS A 139 -7.06 6.52 -34.89
CA LYS A 139 -6.44 6.77 -33.58
C LYS A 139 -6.95 5.81 -32.50
N GLY A 140 -8.24 5.46 -32.56
CA GLY A 140 -8.89 4.51 -31.65
C GLY A 140 -8.59 3.04 -31.96
N ASN A 141 -8.05 2.70 -33.13
CA ASN A 141 -7.85 1.33 -33.57
C ASN A 141 -6.44 0.81 -33.21
N ALA A 142 -6.38 -0.29 -32.44
CA ALA A 142 -5.13 -0.85 -31.93
C ALA A 142 -4.21 -1.42 -33.05
N ILE A 143 -4.80 -1.92 -34.14
CA ILE A 143 -4.05 -2.48 -35.28
C ILE A 143 -3.33 -1.34 -36.02
N PHE A 144 -4.05 -0.27 -36.33
CA PHE A 144 -3.47 0.92 -36.96
C PHE A 144 -2.38 1.55 -36.08
N ALA A 145 -2.63 1.68 -34.76
CA ALA A 145 -1.66 2.22 -33.80
C ALA A 145 -0.35 1.41 -33.77
N ARG A 146 -0.42 0.09 -33.95
CA ARG A 146 0.79 -0.75 -34.08
C ARG A 146 1.50 -0.49 -35.40
N GLN A 147 0.78 -0.46 -36.52
CA GLN A 147 1.38 -0.29 -37.84
C GLN A 147 2.07 1.07 -38.00
N ILE A 148 1.45 2.16 -37.52
CA ILE A 148 2.00 3.52 -37.65
C ILE A 148 3.30 3.68 -36.83
N LYS A 149 3.44 2.92 -35.72
CA LYS A 149 4.67 2.87 -34.91
C LYS A 149 5.78 2.05 -35.58
N THR A 150 5.42 0.97 -36.27
CA THR A 150 6.39 0.09 -36.94
C THR A 150 6.77 0.54 -38.36
N GLY A 151 6.01 1.46 -38.96
CA GLY A 151 6.25 1.98 -40.31
C GLY A 151 6.02 0.97 -41.45
N LYS A 152 5.44 -0.19 -41.17
CA LYS A 152 5.18 -1.26 -42.16
C LYS A 152 3.73 -1.22 -42.64
N ASP A 153 3.54 -1.42 -43.95
CA ASP A 153 2.26 -1.75 -44.62
C ASP A 153 1.11 -0.72 -44.59
N LEU A 154 1.36 0.56 -44.29
CA LEU A 154 0.33 1.62 -44.32
C LEU A 154 0.26 2.45 -45.62
N GLY A 155 1.34 2.43 -46.40
CA GLY A 155 1.55 3.36 -47.51
C GLY A 155 1.94 4.78 -47.04
N VAL A 156 2.71 5.48 -47.88
CA VAL A 156 3.34 6.77 -47.54
C VAL A 156 2.32 7.89 -47.37
N HIS A 157 1.21 7.87 -48.13
CA HIS A 157 0.25 8.97 -48.14
C HIS A 157 -0.66 8.98 -46.92
N LEU A 158 -1.12 7.79 -46.48
CA LEU A 158 -1.96 7.66 -45.29
C LEU A 158 -1.18 8.03 -44.02
N GLY A 159 0.05 7.54 -43.88
CA GLY A 159 0.93 7.91 -42.75
C GLY A 159 1.23 9.42 -42.71
N ARG A 160 1.54 10.02 -43.87
CA ARG A 160 1.74 11.48 -43.98
C ARG A 160 0.50 12.26 -43.55
N TRP A 161 -0.66 11.91 -44.09
CA TRP A 161 -1.93 12.57 -43.78
C TRP A 161 -2.27 12.43 -42.28
N TYR A 162 -2.12 11.23 -41.70
CA TYR A 162 -2.42 11.00 -40.29
C TYR A 162 -1.55 11.85 -39.37
N ASN A 163 -0.26 11.97 -39.66
CA ASN A 163 0.65 12.85 -38.90
C ASN A 163 0.28 14.32 -39.08
N HIS A 164 -0.14 14.74 -40.29
CA HIS A 164 -0.58 16.10 -40.56
C HIS A 164 -1.85 16.49 -39.78
N ILE A 165 -2.86 15.60 -39.72
CA ILE A 165 -4.08 15.84 -38.94
C ILE A 165 -3.77 15.78 -37.43
N SER A 166 -2.89 14.87 -37.00
CA SER A 166 -2.49 14.75 -35.59
C SER A 166 -1.76 15.99 -35.05
N ALA A 167 -1.15 16.79 -35.93
CA ALA A 167 -0.43 18.02 -35.58
C ALA A 167 -1.30 19.29 -35.60
N GLN A 168 -2.62 19.17 -35.79
CA GLN A 168 -3.52 20.32 -35.78
C GLN A 168 -3.79 20.80 -34.35
N ALA A 169 -3.85 22.12 -34.14
CA ALA A 169 -4.03 22.71 -32.80
C ALA A 169 -5.28 22.22 -32.06
N PHE A 170 -6.38 21.95 -32.76
CA PHE A 170 -7.61 21.42 -32.14
C PHE A 170 -7.44 19.99 -31.63
N VAL A 171 -6.53 19.20 -32.22
CA VAL A 171 -6.19 17.86 -31.73
C VAL A 171 -5.39 17.96 -30.43
N ASP A 172 -4.41 18.88 -30.35
CA ASP A 172 -3.64 19.10 -29.13
C ASP A 172 -4.54 19.53 -27.96
N VAL A 173 -5.50 20.43 -28.20
CA VAL A 173 -6.51 20.84 -27.20
C VAL A 173 -7.34 19.64 -26.76
N ALA A 174 -7.89 18.87 -27.70
CA ALA A 174 -8.70 17.68 -27.40
C ALA A 174 -7.94 16.62 -26.59
N LEU A 175 -6.67 16.37 -26.92
CA LEU A 175 -5.83 15.42 -26.21
C LEU A 175 -5.38 15.94 -24.84
N ALA A 176 -5.14 17.24 -24.69
CA ALA A 176 -4.82 17.86 -23.41
C ALA A 176 -6.01 17.80 -22.44
N GLU A 177 -7.23 18.07 -22.91
CA GLU A 177 -8.45 17.94 -22.10
C GLU A 177 -8.70 16.49 -21.66
N LEU A 178 -8.53 15.53 -22.57
CA LEU A 178 -8.61 14.11 -22.25
C LEU A 178 -7.53 13.69 -21.23
N THR A 179 -6.31 14.22 -21.36
CA THR A 179 -5.20 13.92 -20.43
C THR A 179 -5.50 14.48 -19.05
N LYS A 180 -5.96 15.73 -18.95
CA LYS A 180 -6.39 16.36 -17.70
C LYS A 180 -7.53 15.59 -17.03
N ALA A 181 -8.50 15.12 -17.82
CA ALA A 181 -9.60 14.28 -17.32
C ALA A 181 -9.09 12.92 -16.82
N ASN A 182 -8.08 12.34 -17.46
CA ASN A 182 -7.44 11.09 -17.02
C ASN A 182 -6.49 11.28 -15.82
N GLU A 183 -5.88 12.44 -15.65
CA GLU A 183 -5.02 12.76 -14.51
C GLU A 183 -5.81 13.00 -13.23
N SER A 184 -6.99 13.62 -13.34
CA SER A 184 -7.94 13.74 -12.22
C SER A 184 -8.42 12.38 -11.68
N THR A 185 -8.22 11.30 -12.45
CA THR A 185 -8.60 9.92 -12.12
C THR A 185 -7.40 8.97 -11.95
N LYS A 186 -6.16 9.42 -12.20
CA LYS A 186 -4.93 8.63 -12.00
C LYS A 186 -4.55 8.58 -10.52
N VAL A 187 -5.10 7.59 -9.82
CA VAL A 187 -4.38 6.98 -8.70
C VAL A 187 -3.32 6.05 -9.30
N THR A 188 -2.05 6.28 -8.97
CA THR A 188 -0.89 5.55 -9.52
C THR A 188 -1.05 4.03 -9.37
N LYS A 189 -1.08 3.31 -10.51
CA LYS A 189 -1.08 1.84 -10.58
C LYS A 189 0.32 1.29 -10.27
N ALA A 190 0.61 1.17 -8.99
CA ALA A 190 1.46 0.13 -8.41
C ALA A 190 0.95 -0.09 -6.96
N ASP A 191 0.61 -1.33 -6.62
CA ASP A 191 0.02 -1.76 -5.35
C ASP A 191 -1.37 -1.21 -4.99
N GLN A 192 -2.33 -1.22 -5.92
CA GLN A 192 -3.74 -1.10 -5.54
C GLN A 192 -4.40 -2.45 -5.74
N GLY A 193 -4.84 -3.06 -4.64
CA GLY A 193 -5.86 -4.09 -4.72
C GLY A 193 -7.08 -3.53 -5.45
N SER A 194 -7.73 -4.37 -6.25
CA SER A 194 -9.01 -3.99 -6.87
C SER A 194 -10.02 -3.70 -5.77
N PHE A 195 -10.78 -2.61 -5.89
CA PHE A 195 -11.98 -2.37 -5.05
C PHE A 195 -13.15 -3.28 -5.46
N ASP A 196 -13.08 -3.92 -6.63
CA ASP A 196 -14.04 -4.93 -7.10
C ASP A 196 -13.72 -6.28 -6.48
N ILE A 197 -14.01 -6.41 -5.20
CA ILE A 197 -13.93 -7.66 -4.49
C ILE A 197 -15.36 -8.12 -4.23
N ASN A 198 -15.81 -9.12 -5.00
CA ASN A 198 -17.11 -9.73 -4.78
C ASN A 198 -16.96 -10.99 -3.96
N LEU A 199 -17.83 -11.15 -2.97
CA LEU A 199 -17.98 -12.39 -2.24
C LEU A 199 -18.74 -13.41 -3.10
N LEU A 200 -18.26 -14.65 -3.12
CA LEU A 200 -18.90 -15.76 -3.85
C LEU A 200 -20.30 -16.01 -3.27
N ASP A 201 -21.32 -16.15 -4.12
CA ASP A 201 -22.71 -16.43 -3.70
C ASP A 201 -23.29 -15.40 -2.69
N ALA A 202 -22.75 -14.18 -2.69
CA ALA A 202 -23.24 -13.12 -1.80
C ALA A 202 -24.53 -12.49 -2.32
N GLU A 203 -25.55 -12.53 -1.47
CA GLU A 203 -26.85 -11.90 -1.72
C GLU A 203 -27.02 -10.63 -0.87
N MET A 204 -27.54 -9.58 -1.50
CA MET A 204 -27.81 -8.30 -0.84
C MET A 204 -28.81 -8.50 0.31
N GLY A 205 -28.47 -7.99 1.50
CA GLY A 205 -29.24 -8.13 2.73
C GLY A 205 -29.00 -9.44 3.52
N LYS A 206 -28.28 -10.42 2.95
CA LYS A 206 -28.10 -11.75 3.56
C LYS A 206 -26.67 -12.05 3.99
N VAL A 207 -25.70 -11.22 3.61
CA VAL A 207 -24.31 -11.44 4.02
C VAL A 207 -24.15 -11.31 5.54
N VAL A 208 -23.54 -12.31 6.15
CA VAL A 208 -23.18 -12.31 7.58
C VAL A 208 -21.71 -12.60 7.68
N THR A 209 -20.93 -11.63 8.15
CA THR A 209 -19.50 -11.76 8.43
C THR A 209 -19.27 -11.77 9.94
N ARG A 210 -18.06 -12.15 10.37
CA ARG A 210 -17.67 -12.06 11.78
C ARG A 210 -16.21 -11.67 11.97
N PHE A 211 -15.97 -10.83 12.97
CA PHE A 211 -14.66 -10.57 13.53
C PHE A 211 -14.54 -11.34 14.86
N PRO A 212 -13.76 -12.44 14.92
CA PRO A 212 -13.70 -13.30 16.09
C PRO A 212 -12.38 -13.16 16.90
N PRO A 213 -12.14 -12.06 17.65
CA PRO A 213 -10.90 -11.91 18.43
C PRO A 213 -10.89 -12.82 19.66
N GLU A 214 -9.73 -13.41 19.98
CA GLU A 214 -9.47 -13.99 21.30
C GLU A 214 -9.18 -12.85 22.30
N PRO A 215 -9.85 -12.78 23.47
CA PRO A 215 -9.64 -11.73 24.48
C PRO A 215 -8.36 -11.96 25.30
N SER A 216 -7.23 -12.03 24.60
CA SER A 216 -5.89 -12.34 25.14
C SER A 216 -4.87 -11.21 24.95
N GLY A 217 -5.30 -10.03 24.50
CA GLY A 217 -4.44 -8.86 24.33
C GLY A 217 -5.11 -7.73 23.55
N TYR A 218 -4.43 -6.58 23.49
CA TYR A 218 -4.89 -5.39 22.77
C TYR A 218 -4.90 -5.59 21.24
N LEU A 219 -5.78 -4.85 20.56
CA LEU A 219 -5.83 -4.89 19.11
C LEU A 219 -4.66 -4.11 18.49
N HIS A 220 -4.23 -4.58 17.32
CA HIS A 220 -3.17 -3.96 16.54
C HIS A 220 -3.60 -3.84 15.07
N ILE A 221 -2.80 -3.16 14.26
CA ILE A 221 -3.14 -2.86 12.87
C ILE A 221 -3.52 -4.10 12.03
N GLY A 222 -2.92 -5.26 12.31
CA GLY A 222 -3.35 -6.55 11.73
C GLY A 222 -4.79 -6.94 12.07
N HIS A 223 -5.23 -6.75 13.32
CA HIS A 223 -6.62 -6.97 13.73
C HIS A 223 -7.55 -5.91 13.14
N ALA A 224 -7.08 -4.65 13.00
CA ALA A 224 -7.84 -3.60 12.34
C ALA A 224 -8.16 -3.98 10.87
N LYS A 225 -7.20 -4.58 10.14
CA LYS A 225 -7.46 -5.14 8.79
C LYS A 225 -8.60 -6.15 8.81
N ALA A 226 -8.53 -7.12 9.71
CA ALA A 226 -9.55 -8.16 9.83
C ALA A 226 -10.94 -7.58 10.13
N ALA A 227 -11.03 -6.71 11.14
CA ALA A 227 -12.29 -6.12 11.58
C ALA A 227 -12.90 -5.21 10.49
N LEU A 228 -12.10 -4.34 9.87
CA LEU A 228 -12.56 -3.39 8.85
C LEU A 228 -12.93 -4.09 7.54
N LEU A 229 -12.23 -5.16 7.13
CA LEU A 229 -12.64 -5.95 5.97
C LEU A 229 -13.99 -6.64 6.22
N ASN A 230 -14.17 -7.28 7.38
CA ASN A 230 -15.46 -7.92 7.70
C ASN A 230 -16.60 -6.89 7.74
N LYS A 231 -16.36 -5.70 8.31
CA LYS A 231 -17.33 -4.58 8.31
C LYS A 231 -17.63 -4.09 6.89
N TYR A 232 -16.60 -3.91 6.06
CA TYR A 232 -16.75 -3.45 4.68
C TYR A 232 -17.68 -4.37 3.89
N PHE A 233 -17.47 -5.69 3.94
CA PHE A 233 -18.35 -6.63 3.23
C PHE A 233 -19.76 -6.67 3.79
N ALA A 234 -19.91 -6.60 5.11
CA ALA A 234 -21.25 -6.47 5.70
C ALA A 234 -21.95 -5.22 5.14
N ASP A 235 -21.28 -4.07 5.09
CA ASP A 235 -21.89 -2.82 4.61
C ASP A 235 -22.18 -2.83 3.11
N GLN A 236 -21.22 -3.29 2.29
CA GLN A 236 -21.36 -3.35 0.83
C GLN A 236 -22.58 -4.19 0.41
N TYR A 237 -22.82 -5.29 1.12
CA TYR A 237 -23.94 -6.18 0.86
C TYR A 237 -25.15 -5.94 1.76
N LYS A 238 -25.23 -4.80 2.48
CA LYS A 238 -26.32 -4.48 3.42
C LYS A 238 -26.63 -5.61 4.41
N GLY A 239 -25.59 -6.37 4.76
CA GLY A 239 -25.62 -7.48 5.68
C GLY A 239 -25.32 -7.05 7.11
N ARG A 240 -24.79 -7.99 7.91
CA ARG A 240 -24.40 -7.72 9.31
C ARG A 240 -23.02 -8.27 9.64
N LEU A 241 -22.34 -7.56 10.54
CA LEU A 241 -21.09 -7.99 11.17
C LEU A 241 -21.39 -8.52 12.58
N ILE A 242 -20.86 -9.69 12.91
CA ILE A 242 -20.84 -10.22 14.27
C ILE A 242 -19.47 -9.95 14.89
N VAL A 243 -19.43 -9.37 16.09
CA VAL A 243 -18.21 -9.33 16.91
C VAL A 243 -18.31 -10.47 17.91
N ARG A 244 -17.49 -11.52 17.72
CA ARG A 244 -17.53 -12.72 18.57
C ARG A 244 -16.25 -12.85 19.39
N PHE A 245 -16.35 -12.87 20.70
CA PHE A 245 -15.19 -13.26 21.51
C PHE A 245 -14.99 -14.76 21.40
N ASP A 246 -13.85 -15.17 20.84
CA ASP A 246 -13.50 -16.57 20.71
C ASP A 246 -12.80 -17.05 21.99
N ASP A 247 -13.62 -17.20 23.03
CA ASP A 247 -13.24 -17.44 24.42
C ASP A 247 -13.23 -18.96 24.74
N THR A 248 -12.36 -19.71 24.06
CA THR A 248 -12.22 -21.18 24.25
C THR A 248 -11.03 -21.58 25.12
N ASN A 249 -10.28 -20.61 25.63
CA ASN A 249 -9.00 -20.80 26.31
C ASN A 249 -8.88 -20.00 27.61
N PRO A 250 -9.40 -20.52 28.73
CA PRO A 250 -9.49 -19.78 29.99
C PRO A 250 -8.12 -19.37 30.56
N THR A 251 -7.01 -19.97 30.13
CA THR A 251 -5.65 -19.62 30.60
C THR A 251 -5.17 -18.27 30.08
N LYS A 252 -5.66 -17.80 28.93
CA LYS A 252 -5.16 -16.59 28.27
C LYS A 252 -6.12 -15.41 28.35
N GLU A 253 -7.36 -15.68 28.74
CA GLU A 253 -8.45 -14.71 28.66
C GLU A 253 -8.52 -13.87 29.91
N LYS A 254 -8.79 -12.58 29.72
CA LYS A 254 -9.04 -11.65 30.82
C LYS A 254 -10.11 -10.65 30.44
N LEU A 255 -10.96 -10.30 31.41
CA LEU A 255 -12.02 -9.31 31.24
C LEU A 255 -11.48 -7.94 30.80
N GLU A 256 -10.26 -7.57 31.24
CA GLU A 256 -9.60 -6.33 30.80
C GLU A 256 -9.42 -6.25 29.28
N TYR A 257 -9.08 -7.37 28.62
CA TYR A 257 -8.86 -7.38 27.18
C TYR A 257 -10.18 -7.34 26.41
N GLU A 258 -11.23 -7.94 26.95
CA GLU A 258 -12.57 -7.83 26.37
C GLU A 258 -13.02 -6.36 26.31
N HIS A 259 -12.87 -5.64 27.42
CA HIS A 259 -13.19 -4.21 27.51
C HIS A 259 -12.32 -3.40 26.55
N ALA A 260 -11.00 -3.64 26.54
CA ALA A 260 -10.09 -2.94 25.66
C ALA A 260 -10.38 -3.17 24.16
N ILE A 261 -10.75 -4.40 23.78
CA ILE A 261 -11.15 -4.75 22.41
C ILE A 261 -12.44 -4.02 22.01
N LYS A 262 -13.45 -3.98 22.88
CA LYS A 262 -14.70 -3.21 22.62
C LYS A 262 -14.40 -1.73 22.40
N GLU A 263 -13.59 -1.13 23.26
CA GLU A 263 -13.13 0.25 23.10
C GLU A 263 -12.38 0.46 21.78
N ASP A 264 -11.42 -0.42 21.45
CA ASP A 264 -10.63 -0.33 20.21
C ASP A 264 -11.50 -0.49 18.96
N LEU A 265 -12.56 -1.32 19.00
CA LEU A 265 -13.51 -1.48 17.91
C LEU A 265 -14.35 -0.22 17.69
N LEU A 266 -14.85 0.39 18.77
CA LEU A 266 -15.57 1.66 18.70
C LEU A 266 -14.67 2.77 18.12
N LEU A 267 -13.41 2.80 18.54
CA LEU A 267 -12.42 3.75 18.02
C LEU A 267 -12.21 3.62 16.52
N ILE A 268 -12.35 2.41 15.94
CA ILE A 268 -12.27 2.21 14.50
C ILE A 268 -13.61 2.30 13.77
N GLY A 269 -14.67 2.72 14.47
CA GLY A 269 -16.01 2.90 13.93
C GLY A 269 -16.74 1.59 13.65
N ILE A 270 -16.45 0.55 14.42
CA ILE A 270 -17.21 -0.70 14.44
C ILE A 270 -18.05 -0.70 15.71
N ASP A 271 -19.37 -0.74 15.54
CA ASP A 271 -20.28 -0.91 16.66
C ASP A 271 -20.14 -2.32 17.24
N SER A 272 -19.72 -2.41 18.50
CA SER A 272 -19.63 -3.64 19.27
C SER A 272 -20.76 -3.76 20.29
N SER A 273 -21.90 -3.08 20.09
CA SER A 273 -23.09 -3.17 20.94
C SER A 273 -23.73 -4.57 20.93
N VAL A 274 -23.57 -5.31 19.82
CA VAL A 274 -23.99 -6.70 19.68
C VAL A 274 -22.76 -7.60 19.61
N VAL A 275 -22.43 -8.22 20.74
CA VAL A 275 -21.35 -9.21 20.86
C VAL A 275 -21.89 -10.58 21.17
N THR A 276 -21.25 -11.60 20.62
CA THR A 276 -21.48 -13.00 20.99
C THR A 276 -20.22 -13.60 21.60
N TYR A 277 -20.37 -14.74 22.26
CA TYR A 277 -19.26 -15.45 22.90
C TYR A 277 -19.31 -16.91 22.46
N THR A 278 -18.15 -17.47 22.08
CA THR A 278 -18.07 -18.91 21.77
C THR A 278 -18.49 -19.75 22.98
N SER A 279 -18.23 -19.27 24.20
CA SER A 279 -18.60 -19.93 25.46
C SER A 279 -20.11 -20.08 25.67
N ASP A 280 -20.94 -19.22 25.07
CA ASP A 280 -22.40 -19.37 25.11
C ASP A 280 -22.87 -20.63 24.33
N TYR A 281 -22.01 -21.19 23.48
CA TYR A 281 -22.28 -22.39 22.67
C TYR A 281 -21.62 -23.67 23.21
N PHE A 282 -20.94 -23.64 24.36
CA PHE A 282 -20.23 -24.83 24.87
C PHE A 282 -21.12 -26.07 25.02
N ASP A 283 -22.37 -25.91 25.48
CA ASP A 283 -23.32 -27.02 25.58
C ASP A 283 -23.57 -27.65 24.19
N LYS A 284 -23.80 -26.83 23.16
CA LYS A 284 -24.01 -27.30 21.78
C LYS A 284 -22.77 -27.94 21.19
N ILE A 285 -21.59 -27.36 21.42
CA ILE A 285 -20.32 -27.93 20.94
C ILE A 285 -20.05 -29.29 21.62
N TYR A 286 -20.42 -29.45 22.89
CA TYR A 286 -20.33 -30.73 23.60
C TYR A 286 -21.31 -31.77 23.05
N GLU A 287 -22.56 -31.39 22.75
CA GLU A 287 -23.54 -32.26 22.09
C GLU A 287 -23.03 -32.76 20.72
N TYR A 288 -22.44 -31.88 19.91
CA TYR A 288 -21.83 -32.27 18.63
C TYR A 288 -20.62 -33.17 18.80
N ALA A 289 -19.80 -32.98 19.84
CA ALA A 289 -18.71 -33.89 20.14
C ALA A 289 -19.21 -35.31 20.49
N ILE A 290 -20.31 -35.42 21.25
CA ILE A 290 -20.98 -36.69 21.51
C ILE A 290 -21.48 -37.33 20.21
N GLN A 291 -22.10 -36.55 19.32
CA GLN A 291 -22.54 -37.03 18.03
C GLN A 291 -21.39 -37.63 17.22
N LEU A 292 -20.25 -36.92 17.11
CA LEU A 292 -19.06 -37.43 16.42
C LEU A 292 -18.58 -38.75 17.02
N ILE A 293 -18.58 -38.89 18.35
CA ILE A 293 -18.20 -40.15 19.01
C ILE A 293 -19.17 -41.28 18.63
N LYS A 294 -20.49 -41.02 18.70
CA LYS A 294 -21.53 -42.01 18.38
C LYS A 294 -21.49 -42.48 16.92
N GLU A 295 -21.10 -41.59 16.02
CA GLU A 295 -20.92 -41.89 14.60
C GLU A 295 -19.55 -42.52 14.28
N GLY A 296 -18.70 -42.76 15.29
CA GLY A 296 -17.36 -43.33 15.09
C GLY A 296 -16.37 -42.36 14.42
N LYS A 297 -16.64 -41.06 14.49
CA LYS A 297 -15.86 -39.97 13.87
C LYS A 297 -15.00 -39.19 14.86
N ALA A 298 -14.99 -39.58 16.13
CA ALA A 298 -14.07 -39.05 17.15
C ALA A 298 -13.73 -40.14 18.18
N TYR A 299 -12.55 -40.03 18.79
CA TYR A 299 -12.08 -40.94 19.84
C TYR A 299 -11.28 -40.21 20.91
N CYS A 300 -11.29 -40.74 22.13
CA CYS A 300 -10.49 -40.26 23.24
C CYS A 300 -9.10 -40.87 23.20
N ASP A 301 -8.08 -40.06 23.45
CA ASP A 301 -6.68 -40.43 23.33
C ASP A 301 -5.92 -40.01 24.61
N THR A 302 -5.13 -40.93 25.16
CA THR A 302 -4.26 -40.69 26.34
C THR A 302 -2.78 -40.70 25.98
N THR A 303 -2.44 -40.74 24.70
CA THR A 303 -1.05 -40.68 24.22
C THR A 303 -0.45 -39.33 24.57
N GLY A 304 0.77 -39.36 25.12
CA GLY A 304 1.50 -38.15 25.48
C GLY A 304 1.76 -37.23 24.29
N GLN A 305 1.84 -35.91 24.52
CA GLN A 305 1.89 -34.91 23.46
C GLN A 305 3.04 -35.10 22.46
N GLU A 306 4.24 -35.45 22.92
CA GLU A 306 5.42 -35.66 22.06
C GLU A 306 5.24 -36.89 21.16
N GLN A 307 4.79 -38.00 21.73
CA GLN A 307 4.49 -39.23 21.00
C GLN A 307 3.38 -39.00 19.97
N MET A 308 2.27 -38.36 20.38
CA MET A 308 1.17 -38.03 19.47
C MET A 308 1.65 -37.16 18.30
N ARG A 309 2.54 -36.20 18.56
CA ARG A 309 3.13 -35.36 17.51
C ARG A 309 3.97 -36.19 16.54
N ALA A 310 4.80 -37.10 17.03
CA ALA A 310 5.60 -38.00 16.20
C ALA A 310 4.72 -38.91 15.34
N GLU A 311 3.77 -39.61 15.96
CA GLU A 311 2.81 -40.49 15.28
C GLU A 311 2.05 -39.75 14.17
N ARG A 312 1.55 -38.53 14.44
CA ARG A 312 0.89 -37.70 13.44
C ARG A 312 1.82 -37.28 12.30
N MET A 313 3.10 -37.02 12.58
CA MET A 313 4.07 -36.64 11.55
C MET A 313 4.43 -37.82 10.64
N ASP A 314 4.49 -39.02 11.21
CA ASP A 314 4.85 -40.26 10.51
C ASP A 314 3.64 -40.99 9.90
N GLY A 315 2.42 -40.51 10.19
CA GLY A 315 1.19 -41.09 9.66
C GLY A 315 0.73 -42.36 10.37
N ILE A 316 1.14 -42.52 11.63
CA ILE A 316 0.86 -43.71 12.45
C ILE A 316 -0.44 -43.49 13.22
N ALA A 317 -1.32 -44.50 13.22
CA ALA A 317 -2.54 -44.49 14.01
C ALA A 317 -2.21 -44.55 15.51
N SER A 318 -2.90 -43.73 16.31
CA SER A 318 -2.86 -43.89 17.77
C SER A 318 -3.41 -45.27 18.16
N GLN A 319 -2.81 -45.89 19.17
CA GLN A 319 -3.31 -47.16 19.72
C GLN A 319 -4.76 -47.08 20.24
N PHE A 320 -5.25 -45.86 20.50
CA PHE A 320 -6.61 -45.61 20.99
C PHE A 320 -7.61 -45.26 19.87
N ARG A 321 -7.18 -45.26 18.60
CA ARG A 321 -8.00 -44.82 17.46
C ARG A 321 -9.25 -45.68 17.22
N ASP A 322 -9.17 -46.96 17.56
CA ASP A 322 -10.23 -47.95 17.31
C ASP A 322 -10.95 -48.41 18.59
N LEU A 323 -10.94 -47.58 19.64
CA LEU A 323 -11.79 -47.78 20.82
C LEU A 323 -13.27 -47.83 20.43
N SER A 324 -14.07 -48.61 21.18
CA SER A 324 -15.51 -48.69 20.97
C SER A 324 -16.19 -47.36 21.31
N VAL A 325 -17.41 -47.16 20.80
CA VAL A 325 -18.21 -45.96 21.07
C VAL A 325 -18.46 -45.80 22.57
N GLU A 326 -18.77 -46.89 23.27
CA GLU A 326 -19.07 -46.91 24.71
C GLU A 326 -17.86 -46.49 25.53
N GLU A 327 -16.67 -47.00 25.20
CA GLU A 327 -15.43 -46.64 25.89
C GLU A 327 -15.07 -45.17 25.62
N ASN A 328 -15.23 -44.68 24.39
CA ASN A 328 -15.02 -43.27 24.08
C ASN A 328 -15.97 -42.35 24.86
N LEU A 329 -17.26 -42.70 24.94
CA LEU A 329 -18.25 -41.94 25.73
C LEU A 329 -17.90 -41.95 27.22
N ARG A 330 -17.47 -43.10 27.76
CA ARG A 330 -17.01 -43.21 29.15
C ARG A 330 -15.83 -42.27 29.42
N ARG A 331 -14.79 -42.30 28.57
CA ARG A 331 -13.61 -41.44 28.71
C ARG A 331 -13.94 -39.96 28.55
N PHE A 332 -14.83 -39.61 27.62
CA PHE A 332 -15.24 -38.22 27.41
C PHE A 332 -16.08 -37.67 28.58
N GLU A 333 -16.87 -38.52 29.24
CA GLU A 333 -17.56 -38.15 30.48
C GLU A 333 -16.57 -37.96 31.65
N GLU A 334 -15.54 -38.79 31.74
CA GLU A 334 -14.44 -38.59 32.70
C GLU A 334 -13.67 -37.28 32.45
N MET A 335 -13.45 -36.90 31.18
CA MET A 335 -12.89 -35.59 30.81
C MET A 335 -13.78 -34.44 31.30
N LYS A 336 -15.10 -34.54 31.10
CA LYS A 336 -16.07 -33.51 31.56
C LYS A 336 -16.06 -33.34 33.07
N LYS A 337 -15.99 -34.46 33.81
CA LYS A 337 -15.84 -34.47 35.28
C LYS A 337 -14.43 -34.07 35.75
N ALA A 338 -13.47 -34.02 34.83
CA ALA A 338 -12.06 -33.77 35.09
C ALA A 338 -11.47 -34.67 36.18
N THR A 339 -11.80 -35.97 36.15
CA THR A 339 -11.16 -36.98 37.02
C THR A 339 -9.67 -37.08 36.71
N GLU A 340 -8.87 -37.68 37.60
CA GLU A 340 -7.42 -37.86 37.36
C GLU A 340 -7.16 -38.55 36.01
N PHE A 341 -7.95 -39.58 35.68
CA PHE A 341 -7.90 -40.23 34.38
C PHE A 341 -8.37 -39.31 33.24
N GLY A 342 -9.51 -38.63 33.41
CA GLY A 342 -10.03 -37.70 32.39
C GLY A 342 -9.06 -36.58 32.04
N GLN A 343 -8.26 -36.10 32.99
CA GLN A 343 -7.24 -35.06 32.77
C GLN A 343 -6.10 -35.53 31.86
N THR A 344 -5.86 -36.84 31.76
CA THR A 344 -4.88 -37.43 30.83
C THR A 344 -5.43 -37.63 29.41
N CYS A 345 -6.74 -37.45 29.22
CA CYS A 345 -7.41 -37.67 27.95
C CYS A 345 -7.54 -36.36 27.14
N CYS A 346 -7.51 -36.49 25.82
CA CYS A 346 -8.03 -35.50 24.89
C CYS A 346 -9.01 -36.16 23.91
N LEU A 347 -9.89 -35.39 23.26
CA LEU A 347 -10.71 -35.91 22.17
C LEU A 347 -10.06 -35.55 20.83
N ARG A 348 -10.00 -36.51 19.91
CA ARG A 348 -9.48 -36.33 18.56
C ARG A 348 -10.58 -36.61 17.53
N ALA A 349 -10.61 -35.84 16.46
CA ALA A 349 -11.41 -36.19 15.28
C ALA A 349 -10.77 -37.41 14.59
N LYS A 350 -11.58 -38.36 14.11
CA LYS A 350 -11.16 -39.54 13.37
C LYS A 350 -11.34 -39.27 11.87
N ILE A 351 -10.32 -38.71 11.25
CA ILE A 351 -10.36 -38.26 9.85
C ILE A 351 -9.50 -39.17 8.99
N SER A 352 -8.18 -39.13 9.19
CA SER A 352 -7.17 -39.91 8.48
C SER A 352 -5.89 -39.88 9.28
N VAL A 353 -5.06 -40.92 9.18
CA VAL A 353 -3.75 -40.97 9.85
C VAL A 353 -2.64 -40.43 8.94
N ASP A 354 -2.78 -40.61 7.63
CA ASP A 354 -1.75 -40.47 6.62
C ASP A 354 -2.04 -39.38 5.56
N ASN A 355 -3.10 -38.58 5.75
CA ASN A 355 -3.48 -37.52 4.81
C ASN A 355 -2.27 -36.63 4.45
N PRO A 356 -2.05 -36.30 3.16
CA PRO A 356 -0.97 -35.40 2.75
C PRO A 356 -1.02 -34.04 3.46
N ASN A 357 -2.23 -33.55 3.73
CA ASN A 357 -2.44 -32.40 4.61
C ASN A 357 -2.38 -32.84 6.08
N LYS A 358 -1.30 -32.45 6.77
CA LYS A 358 -1.05 -32.82 8.18
C LYS A 358 -2.11 -32.28 9.15
N ALA A 359 -2.82 -31.20 8.79
CA ALA A 359 -3.91 -30.69 9.61
C ALA A 359 -5.10 -31.67 9.69
N MET A 360 -5.29 -32.49 8.64
CA MET A 360 -6.34 -33.52 8.58
C MET A 360 -5.95 -34.81 9.31
N ARG A 361 -4.74 -34.89 9.89
CA ARG A 361 -4.27 -36.10 10.58
C ARG A 361 -4.78 -36.16 12.00
N ASP A 362 -5.94 -36.76 12.18
CA ASP A 362 -6.67 -36.94 13.44
C ASP A 362 -6.41 -35.83 14.48
N PRO A 363 -6.81 -34.58 14.19
CA PRO A 363 -6.50 -33.43 15.04
C PRO A 363 -7.23 -33.53 16.38
N VAL A 364 -6.59 -33.00 17.44
CA VAL A 364 -7.23 -32.81 18.75
C VAL A 364 -8.34 -31.76 18.60
N ILE A 365 -9.47 -32.00 19.24
CA ILE A 365 -10.67 -31.14 19.18
C ILE A 365 -11.23 -30.75 20.56
N TYR A 366 -10.85 -31.46 21.64
CA TYR A 366 -11.11 -31.07 23.02
C TYR A 366 -9.91 -31.38 23.92
N ARG A 367 -9.72 -30.57 24.96
CA ARG A 367 -8.70 -30.78 26.00
C ARG A 367 -9.26 -30.49 27.39
N CYS A 368 -8.72 -31.13 28.41
CA CYS A 368 -8.95 -30.75 29.81
C CYS A 368 -8.14 -29.48 30.17
N ASN A 369 -8.76 -28.58 30.93
CA ASN A 369 -8.12 -27.43 31.55
C ASN A 369 -8.89 -27.09 32.83
N LEU A 370 -8.23 -27.13 33.98
CA LEU A 370 -8.89 -26.94 35.28
C LEU A 370 -9.13 -25.48 35.64
N ILE A 371 -8.58 -24.55 34.85
CA ILE A 371 -8.78 -23.12 35.07
C ILE A 371 -10.25 -22.76 34.77
N PRO A 372 -10.97 -22.16 35.73
CA PRO A 372 -12.33 -21.70 35.51
C PRO A 372 -12.42 -20.68 34.37
N HIS A 373 -13.50 -20.75 33.60
CA HIS A 373 -13.76 -19.81 32.52
C HIS A 373 -14.22 -18.46 33.07
N ALA A 374 -13.77 -17.36 32.46
CA ALA A 374 -14.13 -16.01 32.92
C ALA A 374 -15.65 -15.75 32.94
N ARG A 375 -16.41 -16.42 32.05
CA ARG A 375 -17.88 -16.27 31.94
C ARG A 375 -18.69 -17.46 32.45
N THR A 376 -18.22 -18.68 32.24
CA THR A 376 -19.00 -19.90 32.55
C THR A 376 -18.54 -20.56 33.84
N GLY A 377 -17.58 -19.95 34.55
CA GLY A 377 -17.09 -20.41 35.84
C GLY A 377 -16.51 -21.80 35.76
N ASP A 378 -16.92 -22.67 36.68
CA ASP A 378 -16.47 -24.05 36.82
C ASP A 378 -17.42 -25.07 36.15
N LYS A 379 -18.43 -24.61 35.40
CA LYS A 379 -19.36 -25.47 34.66
C LYS A 379 -18.61 -26.43 33.73
N TRP A 380 -17.52 -25.96 33.14
CA TRP A 380 -16.68 -26.73 32.23
C TRP A 380 -15.24 -26.80 32.75
N ARG A 381 -14.64 -27.99 32.65
CA ARG A 381 -13.22 -28.26 32.95
C ARG A 381 -12.48 -28.89 31.77
N MET A 382 -13.16 -28.91 30.63
CA MET A 382 -12.63 -29.26 29.34
C MET A 382 -13.22 -28.30 28.33
N TYR A 383 -12.43 -27.93 27.33
CA TYR A 383 -12.78 -26.88 26.39
C TYR A 383 -12.53 -27.35 24.95
N PRO A 384 -13.42 -26.99 24.01
CA PRO A 384 -13.20 -27.27 22.61
C PRO A 384 -11.99 -26.49 22.10
N LEU A 385 -11.31 -27.03 21.10
CA LEU A 385 -10.30 -26.28 20.37
C LEU A 385 -10.94 -25.48 19.24
N TYR A 386 -10.23 -24.42 18.83
CA TYR A 386 -10.64 -23.49 17.77
C TYR A 386 -11.16 -24.22 16.52
N ASP A 387 -10.47 -25.27 16.07
CA ASP A 387 -10.81 -25.95 14.82
C ASP A 387 -12.17 -26.67 14.88
N LEU A 388 -12.66 -27.06 16.06
CA LEU A 388 -14.00 -27.62 16.25
C LEU A 388 -15.03 -26.51 16.53
N ALA A 389 -14.72 -25.60 17.44
CA ALA A 389 -15.67 -24.57 17.88
C ALA A 389 -16.04 -23.60 16.75
N CYS A 390 -15.04 -23.11 16.00
CA CYS A 390 -15.21 -22.08 14.98
C CYS A 390 -16.24 -22.47 13.88
N PRO A 391 -16.15 -23.63 13.19
CA PRO A 391 -17.14 -24.01 12.18
C PRO A 391 -18.54 -24.19 12.76
N ILE A 392 -18.67 -24.78 13.95
CA ILE A 392 -19.96 -24.97 14.61
C ILE A 392 -20.63 -23.62 14.88
N VAL A 393 -19.91 -22.71 15.53
CA VAL A 393 -20.49 -21.42 15.92
C VAL A 393 -20.73 -20.52 14.69
N ASP A 394 -19.83 -20.51 13.70
CA ASP A 394 -20.09 -19.81 12.43
C ASP A 394 -21.37 -20.32 11.76
N SER A 395 -21.59 -21.63 11.75
CA SER A 395 -22.80 -22.21 11.18
C SER A 395 -24.06 -21.77 11.94
N LEU A 396 -24.07 -21.94 13.27
CA LEU A 396 -25.19 -21.62 14.15
C LEU A 396 -25.53 -20.13 14.18
N GLU A 397 -24.53 -19.26 14.12
CA GLU A 397 -24.71 -17.80 14.08
C GLU A 397 -25.17 -17.29 12.72
N GLY A 398 -25.27 -18.14 11.71
CA GLY A 398 -25.68 -17.74 10.37
C GLY A 398 -24.59 -17.03 9.57
N VAL A 399 -23.31 -17.13 9.96
CA VAL A 399 -22.17 -16.59 9.18
C VAL A 399 -22.18 -17.17 7.78
N THR A 400 -22.30 -16.35 6.75
CA THR A 400 -22.25 -16.82 5.36
C THR A 400 -20.83 -16.83 4.83
N HIS A 401 -20.01 -15.88 5.27
CA HIS A 401 -18.63 -15.70 4.84
C HIS A 401 -17.69 -15.58 6.03
N ALA A 402 -16.85 -16.59 6.22
CA ALA A 402 -15.80 -16.64 7.23
C ALA A 402 -14.50 -16.08 6.64
N LEU A 403 -14.25 -14.79 6.87
CA LEU A 403 -13.01 -14.15 6.45
C LEU A 403 -11.88 -14.52 7.42
N ARG A 404 -10.79 -15.08 6.91
CA ARG A 404 -9.65 -15.51 7.73
C ARG A 404 -8.31 -15.28 7.01
N THR A 405 -7.23 -15.31 7.79
CA THR A 405 -5.87 -15.19 7.28
C THR A 405 -5.43 -16.49 6.60
N ASP A 406 -4.59 -16.36 5.56
CA ASP A 406 -3.99 -17.46 4.78
C ASP A 406 -3.16 -18.45 5.62
N GLU A 407 -2.71 -18.09 6.82
CA GLU A 407 -2.02 -18.99 7.75
C GLU A 407 -2.85 -20.21 8.17
N TYR A 408 -4.16 -20.16 7.93
CA TYR A 408 -5.07 -21.24 8.23
C TYR A 408 -5.48 -22.08 7.01
N HIS A 409 -4.88 -21.86 5.85
CA HIS A 409 -5.26 -22.52 4.60
C HIS A 409 -5.36 -24.04 4.74
N ASP A 410 -4.34 -24.65 5.35
CA ASP A 410 -4.31 -26.10 5.60
C ASP A 410 -5.45 -26.60 6.50
N ARG A 411 -6.12 -25.71 7.25
CA ARG A 411 -7.26 -26.05 8.12
C ARG A 411 -8.61 -25.85 7.47
N ASN A 412 -8.69 -25.32 6.25
CA ASN A 412 -9.97 -25.14 5.55
C ASN A 412 -10.66 -26.48 5.25
N PRO A 413 -9.94 -27.55 4.81
CA PRO A 413 -10.56 -28.86 4.66
C PRO A 413 -11.11 -29.43 5.98
N GLN A 414 -10.44 -29.13 7.10
CA GLN A 414 -10.88 -29.56 8.43
C GLN A 414 -12.18 -28.83 8.84
N TYR A 415 -12.24 -27.52 8.60
CA TYR A 415 -13.44 -26.72 8.84
C TYR A 415 -14.64 -27.28 8.06
N GLN A 416 -14.45 -27.56 6.78
CA GLN A 416 -15.47 -28.17 5.91
C GLN A 416 -15.90 -29.56 6.39
N TRP A 417 -14.94 -30.39 6.80
CA TRP A 417 -15.20 -31.73 7.32
C TRP A 417 -16.14 -31.70 8.54
N PHE A 418 -15.97 -30.74 9.46
CA PHE A 418 -16.89 -30.61 10.60
C PHE A 418 -18.29 -30.22 10.16
N LEU A 419 -18.43 -29.28 9.22
CA LEU A 419 -19.75 -28.86 8.73
C LEU A 419 -20.50 -30.03 8.10
N ASP A 420 -19.82 -30.79 7.23
CA ASP A 420 -20.43 -31.93 6.52
C ASP A 420 -20.82 -33.05 7.48
N ASN A 421 -19.94 -33.41 8.41
CA ASN A 421 -20.16 -34.54 9.31
C ASN A 421 -21.16 -34.26 10.42
N LEU A 422 -21.37 -32.99 10.77
CA LEU A 422 -22.37 -32.57 11.76
C LEU A 422 -23.70 -32.17 11.12
N GLY A 423 -23.81 -32.22 9.78
CA GLY A 423 -25.03 -31.81 9.06
C GLY A 423 -25.35 -30.33 9.22
N LEU A 424 -24.32 -29.49 9.34
CA LEU A 424 -24.42 -28.07 9.60
C LEU A 424 -24.54 -27.25 8.31
N ARG A 425 -25.08 -26.04 8.41
CA ARG A 425 -25.14 -25.09 7.30
C ARG A 425 -23.72 -24.72 6.85
N GLN A 426 -23.54 -24.71 5.53
CA GLN A 426 -22.28 -24.37 4.89
C GLN A 426 -21.90 -22.90 5.05
N VAL A 427 -20.59 -22.65 5.15
CA VAL A 427 -20.01 -21.31 5.30
C VAL A 427 -18.86 -21.16 4.30
N HIS A 428 -18.89 -20.11 3.48
CA HIS A 428 -17.82 -19.84 2.53
C HIS A 428 -16.61 -19.29 3.28
N ILE A 429 -15.46 -19.94 3.12
CA ILE A 429 -14.19 -19.41 3.63
C ILE A 429 -13.62 -18.45 2.61
N TRP A 430 -13.18 -17.29 3.09
CA TRP A 430 -12.50 -16.33 2.25
C TRP A 430 -11.19 -15.89 2.88
N GLU A 431 -10.10 -16.09 2.15
CA GLU A 431 -8.74 -15.94 2.67
C GLU A 431 -8.11 -14.63 2.22
N TYR A 432 -7.33 -14.03 3.12
CA TYR A 432 -6.52 -12.85 2.82
C TYR A 432 -5.17 -12.94 3.52
N SER A 433 -4.16 -12.29 2.97
CA SER A 433 -2.83 -12.28 3.56
C SER A 433 -2.78 -11.42 4.83
N ARG A 434 -1.98 -11.86 5.80
CA ARG A 434 -1.69 -11.07 6.99
C ARG A 434 -1.00 -9.76 6.63
N LEU A 435 -1.39 -8.70 7.32
CA LEU A 435 -0.70 -7.42 7.25
C LEU A 435 0.63 -7.52 8.01
N ASN A 436 1.75 -7.25 7.35
CA ASN A 436 3.07 -7.17 7.97
C ASN A 436 3.74 -5.87 7.57
N PHE A 437 4.48 -5.24 8.47
CA PHE A 437 5.26 -4.04 8.19
C PHE A 437 6.73 -4.28 8.49
N VAL A 438 7.62 -3.62 7.74
CA VAL A 438 9.03 -3.60 8.09
C VAL A 438 9.24 -2.92 9.45
N TYR A 439 10.31 -3.32 10.14
CA TYR A 439 10.71 -2.77 11.45
C TYR A 439 9.61 -2.84 12.52
N THR A 440 8.64 -3.73 12.35
CA THR A 440 7.43 -3.79 13.19
C THR A 440 7.17 -5.21 13.66
N LEU A 441 6.72 -5.34 14.91
CA LEU A 441 6.36 -6.60 15.52
C LEU A 441 4.86 -6.63 15.80
N LEU A 442 4.16 -7.62 15.25
CA LEU A 442 2.72 -7.83 15.51
C LEU A 442 2.45 -9.01 16.45
N SER A 443 3.47 -9.80 16.76
CA SER A 443 3.33 -10.93 17.68
C SER A 443 3.01 -10.43 19.09
N LYS A 444 1.85 -10.83 19.64
CA LYS A 444 1.43 -10.53 21.03
C LYS A 444 2.52 -10.84 22.05
N ARG A 445 3.20 -11.99 21.92
CA ARG A 445 4.32 -12.39 22.80
C ARG A 445 5.44 -11.35 22.80
N LYS A 446 5.85 -10.89 21.61
CA LYS A 446 6.93 -9.91 21.46
C LYS A 446 6.49 -8.52 21.94
N LEU A 447 5.24 -8.10 21.68
CA LEU A 447 4.71 -6.82 22.16
C LEU A 447 4.60 -6.78 23.69
N THR A 448 4.10 -7.86 24.31
CA THR A 448 4.02 -7.98 25.78
C THR A 448 5.41 -7.85 26.40
N TRP A 449 6.43 -8.50 25.81
CA TRP A 449 7.81 -8.37 26.27
C TRP A 449 8.32 -6.92 26.29
N PHE A 450 7.99 -6.09 25.29
CA PHE A 450 8.39 -4.67 25.29
C PHE A 450 7.76 -3.89 26.45
N VAL A 451 6.50 -4.20 26.79
CA VAL A 451 5.79 -3.58 27.92
C VAL A 451 6.40 -4.05 29.24
N ASP A 452 6.57 -5.36 29.42
CA ASP A 452 7.09 -5.95 30.65
C ASP A 452 8.53 -5.52 30.95
N GLN A 453 9.34 -5.28 29.92
CA GLN A 453 10.71 -4.77 30.05
C GLN A 453 10.79 -3.24 30.21
N GLY A 454 9.66 -2.53 30.26
CA GLY A 454 9.62 -1.07 30.39
C GLY A 454 10.28 -0.33 29.22
N ARG A 455 10.36 -0.96 28.05
CA ARG A 455 10.99 -0.38 26.83
C ARG A 455 10.03 0.57 26.09
N VAL A 456 8.76 0.50 26.43
CA VAL A 456 7.70 1.41 25.98
C VAL A 456 6.86 1.86 27.18
N SER A 457 6.13 2.96 26.99
CA SER A 457 5.26 3.54 28.04
C SER A 457 4.02 2.70 28.35
N GLY A 458 3.58 1.85 27.40
CA GLY A 458 2.40 1.01 27.54
C GLY A 458 1.87 0.51 26.19
N TRP A 459 0.65 0.01 26.18
CA TRP A 459 0.00 -0.50 24.96
C TRP A 459 -0.48 0.60 24.02
N ASP A 460 -0.59 1.83 24.50
CA ASP A 460 -0.92 3.03 23.72
C ASP A 460 0.33 3.81 23.27
N ASP A 461 1.53 3.27 23.50
CA ASP A 461 2.78 3.94 23.11
C ASP A 461 2.78 4.26 21.59
N PRO A 462 3.12 5.49 21.17
CA PRO A 462 3.10 5.89 19.76
C PRO A 462 4.00 5.05 18.83
N ARG A 463 4.99 4.34 19.39
CA ARG A 463 5.86 3.43 18.64
C ARG A 463 5.24 2.05 18.41
N PHE A 464 4.15 1.72 19.10
CA PHE A 464 3.46 0.44 18.96
C PHE A 464 2.52 0.42 17.74
N PRO A 465 2.41 -0.72 17.05
CA PRO A 465 1.44 -0.91 15.96
C PRO A 465 0.02 -1.21 16.48
N THR A 466 -0.25 -0.98 17.76
CA THR A 466 -1.58 -1.12 18.36
C THR A 466 -2.52 -0.05 17.81
N ILE A 467 -3.84 -0.30 17.84
CA ILE A 467 -4.82 0.71 17.40
C ILE A 467 -4.68 2.00 18.22
N ARG A 468 -4.43 1.86 19.52
CA ARG A 468 -4.18 2.99 20.44
C ARG A 468 -2.89 3.72 20.11
N GLY A 469 -1.79 3.00 19.91
CA GLY A 469 -0.47 3.57 19.61
C GLY A 469 -0.46 4.37 18.32
N ILE A 470 -0.93 3.78 17.21
CA ILE A 470 -0.95 4.48 15.92
C ILE A 470 -1.89 5.69 15.93
N ARG A 471 -3.00 5.64 16.67
CA ARG A 471 -3.92 6.78 16.82
C ARG A 471 -3.30 7.89 17.67
N ARG A 472 -2.64 7.54 18.78
CA ARG A 472 -1.89 8.49 19.61
C ARG A 472 -0.73 9.14 18.85
N ARG A 473 -0.14 8.44 17.86
CA ARG A 473 0.83 9.00 16.92
C ARG A 473 0.21 9.90 15.82
N GLY A 474 -1.10 10.00 15.75
CA GLY A 474 -1.81 10.88 14.82
C GLY A 474 -2.32 10.20 13.54
N LEU A 475 -2.39 8.87 13.51
CA LEU A 475 -3.08 8.17 12.42
C LEU A 475 -4.60 8.34 12.55
N THR A 476 -5.22 8.90 11.52
CA THR A 476 -6.67 9.08 11.46
C THR A 476 -7.37 7.79 11.05
N MET A 477 -8.62 7.66 11.50
CA MET A 477 -9.41 6.47 11.21
C MET A 477 -9.79 6.34 9.74
N GLU A 478 -10.08 7.46 9.09
CA GLU A 478 -10.39 7.50 7.66
C GLU A 478 -9.18 7.06 6.83
N ALA A 479 -7.96 7.47 7.22
CA ALA A 479 -6.75 7.02 6.56
C ALA A 479 -6.50 5.52 6.75
N LEU A 480 -6.69 5.01 7.96
CA LEU A 480 -6.54 3.58 8.25
C LEU A 480 -7.55 2.73 7.46
N LYS A 481 -8.83 3.14 7.43
CA LYS A 481 -9.88 2.49 6.63
C LYS A 481 -9.53 2.51 5.15
N THR A 482 -9.20 3.69 4.62
CA THR A 482 -8.82 3.87 3.21
C THR A 482 -7.65 2.96 2.86
N TYR A 483 -6.60 2.93 3.70
CA TYR A 483 -5.42 2.10 3.46
C TYR A 483 -5.74 0.60 3.47
N ILE A 484 -6.53 0.12 4.43
CA ILE A 484 -6.92 -1.29 4.50
C ILE A 484 -7.74 -1.69 3.27
N LEU A 485 -8.68 -0.84 2.83
CA LEU A 485 -9.48 -1.10 1.64
C LEU A 485 -8.64 -1.06 0.35
N MET A 486 -7.64 -0.16 0.26
CA MET A 486 -6.68 -0.13 -0.86
C MET A 486 -5.85 -1.41 -0.98
N GLN A 487 -5.53 -2.06 0.15
CA GLN A 487 -4.84 -3.35 0.14
C GLN A 487 -5.78 -4.49 -0.27
N GLY A 488 -7.08 -4.34 0.01
CA GLY A 488 -8.09 -5.35 -0.22
C GLY A 488 -7.78 -6.66 0.51
N ALA A 489 -8.29 -7.74 -0.06
CA ALA A 489 -8.04 -9.10 0.39
C ALA A 489 -7.19 -9.88 -0.59
N SER A 490 -6.09 -9.26 -1.00
CA SER A 490 -5.04 -10.01 -1.67
C SER A 490 -4.57 -11.15 -0.76
N THR A 491 -4.32 -12.31 -1.36
CA THR A 491 -3.63 -13.44 -0.73
C THR A 491 -2.10 -13.33 -0.90
N ASN A 492 -1.60 -12.27 -1.54
CA ASN A 492 -0.17 -12.07 -1.69
C ASN A 492 0.46 -11.71 -0.33
N TYR A 493 1.43 -12.51 0.07
CA TYR A 493 2.25 -12.22 1.25
C TYR A 493 3.27 -11.12 0.92
N ILE A 494 3.05 -9.92 1.46
CA ILE A 494 3.92 -8.76 1.24
C ILE A 494 4.23 -8.12 2.60
N THR A 495 5.50 -7.80 2.84
CA THR A 495 5.89 -6.95 3.97
C THR A 495 5.86 -5.50 3.49
N LEU A 496 5.00 -4.70 4.12
CA LEU A 496 4.70 -3.33 3.72
C LEU A 496 5.63 -2.34 4.38
N GLU A 497 5.82 -1.19 3.73
CA GLU A 497 6.49 -0.03 4.29
C GLU A 497 5.43 0.92 4.89
N TRP A 498 5.81 1.73 5.89
CA TRP A 498 4.90 2.64 6.59
C TRP A 498 4.60 3.92 5.80
N ASP A 499 5.48 4.28 4.87
CA ASP A 499 5.44 5.49 4.05
C ASP A 499 4.08 5.70 3.38
N LYS A 500 3.52 4.66 2.75
CA LYS A 500 2.24 4.74 2.03
C LYS A 500 1.07 4.97 2.97
N LEU A 501 1.05 4.35 4.15
CA LEU A 501 -0.01 4.57 5.15
C LEU A 501 0.03 6.02 5.66
N TRP A 502 1.23 6.52 5.97
CA TRP A 502 1.41 7.91 6.40
C TRP A 502 1.12 8.93 5.29
N ALA A 503 1.43 8.61 4.04
CA ALA A 503 1.07 9.45 2.90
C ALA A 503 -0.46 9.53 2.71
N VAL A 504 -1.18 8.42 2.91
CA VAL A 504 -2.65 8.41 2.94
C VAL A 504 -3.16 9.26 4.11
N ASN A 505 -2.55 9.15 5.30
CA ASN A 505 -2.90 9.97 6.46
C ASN A 505 -2.70 11.46 6.21
N ARG A 506 -1.55 11.85 5.63
CA ARG A 506 -1.24 13.22 5.25
C ARG A 506 -2.33 13.82 4.37
N LYS A 507 -2.83 13.06 3.38
CA LYS A 507 -3.91 13.52 2.48
C LYS A 507 -5.21 13.83 3.22
N GLN A 508 -5.48 13.14 4.33
CA GLN A 508 -6.67 13.38 5.16
C GLN A 508 -6.48 14.57 6.10
N ILE A 509 -5.31 14.73 6.72
CA ILE A 509 -5.07 15.78 7.72
C ILE A 509 -4.67 17.12 7.12
N ASP A 510 -3.96 17.16 5.98
CA ASP A 510 -3.44 18.40 5.38
C ASP A 510 -4.54 19.46 5.14
N PRO A 511 -5.72 19.12 4.58
CA PRO A 511 -6.77 20.10 4.31
C PRO A 511 -7.46 20.67 5.56
N VAL A 512 -7.35 19.98 6.72
CA VAL A 512 -8.09 20.30 7.95
C VAL A 512 -7.18 20.71 9.12
N ALA A 513 -5.86 20.59 8.98
CA ALA A 513 -4.91 20.97 10.03
C ALA A 513 -4.64 22.48 10.02
N PRO A 514 -4.96 23.25 11.07
CA PRO A 514 -4.62 24.66 11.16
C PRO A 514 -3.10 24.86 11.16
N ARG A 515 -2.66 25.98 10.61
CA ARG A 515 -1.24 26.33 10.46
C ARG A 515 -0.77 27.11 11.66
N HIS A 516 0.36 26.72 12.21
CA HIS A 516 1.02 27.30 13.37
C HIS A 516 2.50 27.45 13.09
N THR A 517 3.19 28.22 13.92
CA THR A 517 4.64 28.40 13.82
C THR A 517 5.29 28.08 15.15
N ALA A 518 6.43 27.39 15.08
CA ALA A 518 7.30 27.13 16.22
C ALA A 518 8.75 27.37 15.81
N VAL A 519 9.58 27.77 16.77
CA VAL A 519 11.03 27.95 16.60
C VAL A 519 11.74 27.22 17.75
N GLU A 520 12.82 26.51 17.46
CA GLU A 520 13.56 25.75 18.47
C GLU A 520 14.17 26.67 19.55
N SER A 521 13.98 26.37 20.82
CA SER A 521 14.34 27.26 21.93
C SER A 521 15.84 27.53 22.03
N LEU A 522 16.66 26.50 21.79
CA LEU A 522 18.13 26.59 21.85
C LEU A 522 18.75 27.17 20.58
N ASN A 523 18.06 27.01 19.45
CA ASN A 523 18.54 27.38 18.13
C ASN A 523 17.66 28.49 17.50
N LYS A 524 17.17 29.42 18.32
CA LYS A 524 16.44 30.61 17.84
C LYS A 524 17.39 31.78 17.64
N VAL A 525 17.21 32.49 16.54
CA VAL A 525 17.95 33.71 16.21
C VAL A 525 17.03 34.91 16.33
N LYS A 526 17.50 35.96 17.00
CA LYS A 526 16.79 37.23 17.09
C LYS A 526 16.95 37.99 15.78
N VAL A 527 15.82 38.36 15.17
CA VAL A 527 15.79 39.15 13.93
C VAL A 527 15.06 40.46 14.19
N THR A 528 15.73 41.58 13.90
CA THR A 528 15.15 42.92 14.01
C THR A 528 14.60 43.34 12.66
N VAL A 529 13.31 43.65 12.59
CA VAL A 529 12.59 43.98 11.37
C VAL A 529 12.31 45.49 11.32
N THR A 530 13.05 46.19 10.47
CA THR A 530 12.89 47.63 10.22
C THR A 530 11.71 47.87 9.28
N GLY A 531 10.91 48.90 9.56
CA GLY A 531 9.68 49.21 8.84
C GLY A 531 8.43 48.48 9.37
N ALA A 532 8.57 47.67 10.42
CA ALA A 532 7.45 47.06 11.13
C ALA A 532 6.74 48.06 12.04
N ASP A 533 5.42 47.93 12.15
CA ASP A 533 4.62 48.62 13.17
C ASP A 533 5.04 48.19 14.59
N PRO A 534 4.74 48.98 15.64
CA PRO A 534 4.80 48.52 17.02
C PRO A 534 4.00 47.23 17.22
N TYR A 535 4.36 46.48 18.25
CA TYR A 535 3.75 45.18 18.54
C TYR A 535 2.21 45.24 18.48
N ASN A 536 1.61 44.40 17.64
CA ASN A 536 0.16 44.29 17.49
C ASN A 536 -0.29 42.88 17.10
N LEU A 537 -1.56 42.59 17.37
CA LEU A 537 -2.22 41.36 16.94
C LEU A 537 -3.05 41.66 15.68
N LYS A 538 -2.91 40.80 14.67
CA LYS A 538 -3.73 40.85 13.45
C LYS A 538 -4.45 39.53 13.27
N GLU A 539 -5.69 39.62 12.79
CA GLU A 539 -6.49 38.46 12.47
C GLU A 539 -6.06 37.89 11.11
N VAL A 540 -5.69 36.61 11.10
CA VAL A 540 -5.28 35.88 9.89
C VAL A 540 -5.97 34.52 9.80
N PRO A 541 -6.22 33.98 8.59
CA PRO A 541 -6.82 32.65 8.45
C PRO A 541 -5.98 31.55 9.11
N ARG A 542 -6.64 30.61 9.81
CA ARG A 542 -5.97 29.40 10.34
C ARG A 542 -5.45 28.51 9.22
N HIS A 543 -6.12 28.53 8.06
CA HIS A 543 -5.71 27.77 6.89
C HIS A 543 -6.15 28.46 5.58
N LYS A 544 -5.19 28.85 4.74
CA LYS A 544 -5.42 29.65 3.52
C LYS A 544 -6.37 29.04 2.50
N LYS A 545 -6.51 27.71 2.50
CA LYS A 545 -7.38 26.97 1.56
C LYS A 545 -8.64 26.39 2.22
N ASN A 546 -8.86 26.67 3.50
CA ASN A 546 -9.99 26.14 4.26
C ASN A 546 -10.53 27.22 5.20
N GLU A 547 -11.43 28.04 4.65
CA GLU A 547 -12.09 29.13 5.38
C GLU A 547 -12.96 28.61 6.54
N GLY A 548 -13.41 27.35 6.50
CA GLY A 548 -14.24 26.73 7.54
C GLY A 548 -13.53 26.56 8.89
N LEU A 549 -12.19 26.65 8.93
CA LEU A 549 -11.42 26.66 10.18
C LEU A 549 -11.37 28.04 10.85
N GLY A 550 -11.87 29.08 10.19
CA GLY A 550 -11.88 30.44 10.69
C GLY A 550 -10.49 31.06 10.80
N ASN A 551 -10.39 32.08 11.65
CA ASN A 551 -9.20 32.89 11.83
C ASN A 551 -8.54 32.68 13.19
N LYS A 552 -7.31 33.18 13.31
CA LYS A 552 -6.51 33.23 14.53
C LYS A 552 -5.84 34.59 14.67
N GLN A 553 -5.41 34.91 15.89
CA GLN A 553 -4.65 36.13 16.15
C GLN A 553 -3.16 35.83 15.97
N THR A 554 -2.49 36.55 15.08
CA THR A 554 -1.04 36.45 14.88
C THR A 554 -0.40 37.75 15.33
N ALA A 555 0.63 37.65 16.18
CA ALA A 555 1.40 38.79 16.62
C ALA A 555 2.44 39.21 15.57
N TYR A 556 2.58 40.52 15.42
CA TYR A 556 3.59 41.18 14.60
C TYR A 556 4.34 42.18 15.49
N GLY A 557 5.62 42.39 15.22
CA GLY A 557 6.41 43.39 15.95
C GLY A 557 7.83 43.50 15.42
N PRO A 558 8.58 44.55 15.81
CA PRO A 558 9.90 44.84 15.25
C PRO A 558 10.99 43.81 15.60
N VAL A 559 10.69 42.85 16.49
CA VAL A 559 11.59 41.78 16.89
C VAL A 559 10.87 40.45 16.69
N VAL A 560 11.52 39.54 15.96
CA VAL A 560 11.04 38.17 15.74
C VAL A 560 12.13 37.14 16.02
N TRP A 561 11.69 35.91 16.24
CA TRP A 561 12.50 34.70 16.34
C TRP A 561 12.40 33.90 15.05
N MET A 562 13.53 33.40 14.58
CA MET A 562 13.65 32.51 13.41
C MET A 562 14.57 31.33 13.74
N ASP A 563 14.41 30.20 13.05
CA ASP A 563 15.27 29.03 13.27
C ASP A 563 16.71 29.30 12.78
N GLN A 564 17.70 28.83 13.55
CA GLN A 564 19.13 28.95 13.24
C GLN A 564 19.48 28.42 11.85
N VAL A 565 18.88 27.29 11.47
CA VAL A 565 19.11 26.64 10.17
C VAL A 565 18.72 27.57 9.03
N ASP A 566 17.61 28.28 9.16
CA ASP A 566 17.17 29.25 8.16
C ASP A 566 18.12 30.46 8.10
N CYS A 567 18.48 30.99 9.27
CA CYS A 567 19.37 32.15 9.34
C CYS A 567 20.79 31.84 8.82
N ASN A 568 21.26 30.60 8.94
CA ASN A 568 22.56 30.18 8.42
C ASN A 568 22.61 30.18 6.88
N GLU A 569 21.47 30.00 6.22
CA GLU A 569 21.39 30.01 4.76
C GLU A 569 21.23 31.43 4.18
N LEU A 570 20.92 32.44 4.99
CA LEU A 570 20.70 33.81 4.52
C LEU A 570 21.95 34.48 3.95
N GLU A 571 21.75 35.36 2.97
CA GLU A 571 22.79 36.21 2.39
C GLU A 571 22.46 37.70 2.60
N VAL A 572 23.49 38.52 2.79
CA VAL A 572 23.32 39.98 2.90
C VAL A 572 22.85 40.54 1.55
N ASN A 573 21.86 41.44 1.60
CA ASN A 573 21.10 42.00 0.49
C ASN A 573 20.16 41.02 -0.23
N GLU A 574 19.97 39.81 0.30
CA GLU A 574 18.97 38.87 -0.22
C GLU A 574 17.54 39.35 0.08
N GLU A 575 16.64 39.25 -0.91
CA GLU A 575 15.21 39.43 -0.71
C GLU A 575 14.56 38.10 -0.35
N VAL A 576 13.91 38.04 0.82
CA VAL A 576 13.23 36.85 1.34
C VAL A 576 11.76 37.13 1.60
N THR A 577 10.91 36.10 1.56
CA THR A 577 9.53 36.22 2.03
C THR A 577 9.44 35.82 3.49
N LEU A 578 8.97 36.71 4.36
CA LEU A 578 8.44 36.37 5.68
C LEU A 578 7.00 35.90 5.49
N MET A 579 6.75 34.60 5.73
CA MET A 579 5.45 33.98 5.44
C MET A 579 4.31 34.72 6.15
N ASP A 580 3.25 35.07 5.42
CA ASP A 580 2.09 35.81 5.94
C ASP A 580 2.38 37.21 6.52
N TRP A 581 3.53 37.77 6.17
CA TRP A 581 3.85 39.18 6.42
C TRP A 581 4.16 39.92 5.12
N GLY A 582 5.09 39.41 4.30
CA GLY A 582 5.54 40.07 3.08
C GLY A 582 7.03 39.86 2.82
N ASN A 583 7.57 40.54 1.81
CA ASN A 583 8.99 40.46 1.51
C ASN A 583 9.81 41.35 2.45
N ALA A 584 11.08 40.98 2.66
CA ALA A 584 12.06 41.77 3.38
C ALA A 584 13.46 41.59 2.79
N PHE A 585 14.28 42.64 2.84
CA PHE A 585 15.70 42.56 2.53
C PHE A 585 16.52 42.25 3.77
N ILE A 586 17.42 41.28 3.69
CA ILE A 586 18.40 41.03 4.74
C ILE A 586 19.51 42.07 4.65
N ARG A 587 19.72 42.85 5.72
CA ARG A 587 20.69 43.96 5.75
C ARG A 587 21.97 43.62 6.48
N SER A 588 21.89 42.84 7.54
CA SER A 588 23.08 42.35 8.25
C SER A 588 22.82 41.00 8.89
N ILE A 589 23.90 40.22 9.02
CA ILE A 589 23.92 38.91 9.67
C ILE A 589 25.15 38.91 10.57
N GLU A 590 24.94 38.85 11.88
CA GLU A 590 26.03 38.75 12.86
C GLU A 590 26.27 37.30 13.23
N LYS A 591 27.54 36.86 13.22
CA LYS A 591 27.96 35.52 13.61
C LYS A 591 29.00 35.61 14.72
N ASN A 592 28.96 34.67 15.66
CA ASN A 592 30.01 34.54 16.67
C ASN A 592 31.25 33.79 16.11
N ASP A 593 32.30 33.68 16.92
CA ASP A 593 33.57 33.03 16.57
C ASP A 593 33.45 31.56 16.12
N LYS A 594 32.31 30.90 16.43
CA LYS A 594 32.02 29.52 16.02
C LYS A 594 31.16 29.44 14.75
N GLY A 595 30.89 30.58 14.10
CA GLY A 595 30.06 30.67 12.89
C GLY A 595 28.56 30.58 13.14
N VAL A 596 28.11 30.62 14.40
CA VAL A 596 26.68 30.60 14.76
C VAL A 596 26.12 32.01 14.62
N VAL A 597 25.05 32.17 13.84
CA VAL A 597 24.32 33.45 13.69
C VAL A 597 23.70 33.86 15.02
N THR A 598 24.01 35.05 15.51
CA THR A 598 23.53 35.59 16.79
C THR A 598 22.41 36.60 16.61
N SER A 599 22.44 37.37 15.52
CA SER A 599 21.41 38.34 15.20
C SER A 599 21.32 38.59 13.69
N VAL A 600 20.14 39.00 13.22
CA VAL A 600 19.91 39.41 11.82
C VAL A 600 19.13 40.72 11.82
N GLN A 601 19.45 41.61 10.88
CA GLN A 601 18.62 42.78 10.57
C GLN A 601 17.94 42.58 9.22
N ALA A 602 16.62 42.76 9.20
CA ALA A 602 15.80 42.72 8.01
C ALA A 602 15.06 44.06 7.84
N GLU A 603 14.76 44.44 6.60
CA GLU A 603 14.01 45.65 6.26
C GLU A 603 12.81 45.27 5.39
N LEU A 604 11.59 45.63 5.79
CA LEU A 604 10.38 45.27 5.07
C LEU A 604 10.34 45.92 3.68
N HIS A 605 9.94 45.12 2.69
CA HIS A 605 9.72 45.51 1.31
C HIS A 605 8.36 44.97 0.85
N LEU A 606 7.28 45.56 1.37
CA LEU A 606 5.91 45.05 1.15
C LEU A 606 5.42 45.18 -0.30
N GLU A 607 6.07 46.00 -1.11
CA GLU A 607 5.83 46.12 -2.57
C GLU A 607 6.46 44.96 -3.36
N GLY A 608 7.29 44.14 -2.72
CA GLY A 608 7.98 43.00 -3.32
C GLY A 608 7.05 41.87 -3.76
N ASP A 609 7.46 41.16 -4.81
CA ASP A 609 6.73 39.99 -5.32
C ASP A 609 7.28 38.70 -4.69
N PHE A 610 6.50 38.10 -3.79
CA PHE A 610 6.84 36.84 -3.11
C PHE A 610 7.09 35.66 -4.07
N LYS A 611 6.69 35.76 -5.35
CA LYS A 611 6.99 34.74 -6.37
C LYS A 611 8.44 34.81 -6.84
N LYS A 612 9.12 35.94 -6.66
CA LYS A 612 10.51 36.15 -7.10
C LYS A 612 11.54 35.76 -6.04
N THR A 613 11.16 35.70 -4.77
CA THR A 613 12.06 35.30 -3.68
C THR A 613 12.28 33.79 -3.65
N LYS A 614 13.53 33.36 -3.46
CA LYS A 614 13.88 31.93 -3.35
C LYS A 614 13.52 31.35 -1.99
N LYS A 615 13.68 32.13 -0.91
CA LYS A 615 13.49 31.68 0.48
C LYS A 615 12.18 32.22 1.03
N LYS A 616 11.40 31.32 1.65
CA LYS A 616 10.16 31.63 2.36
C LYS A 616 10.29 31.13 3.78
N LEU A 617 10.29 32.05 4.72
CA LEU A 617 10.74 31.81 6.07
C LEU A 617 9.59 32.01 7.06
N THR A 618 9.55 31.11 8.04
CA THR A 618 8.67 31.19 9.21
C THR A 618 9.31 32.05 10.26
N TRP A 619 8.49 32.75 11.04
CA TRP A 619 8.94 33.69 12.06
C TRP A 619 7.92 33.72 13.20
N LEU A 620 8.36 34.09 14.39
CA LEU A 620 7.51 34.32 15.55
C LEU A 620 7.82 35.68 16.15
N ALA A 621 6.83 36.55 16.32
CA ALA A 621 7.04 37.79 17.05
C ALA A 621 7.50 37.49 18.49
N ASP A 622 8.43 38.30 18.99
CA ASP A 622 8.81 38.25 20.40
C ASP A 622 7.68 38.88 21.23
N GLY A 623 7.01 38.09 22.07
CA GLY A 623 5.79 38.50 22.75
C GLY A 623 5.41 37.61 23.93
N PRO A 624 4.55 38.10 24.85
CA PRO A 624 4.14 37.39 26.07
C PRO A 624 3.20 36.19 25.83
N GLU A 625 2.58 36.10 24.66
CA GLU A 625 1.64 35.06 24.26
C GLU A 625 2.31 33.76 23.81
N LEU A 626 3.63 33.78 23.61
CA LEU A 626 4.39 32.62 23.16
C LEU A 626 4.23 31.42 24.12
N VAL A 627 4.05 30.23 23.55
CA VAL A 627 3.80 29.00 24.31
C VAL A 627 4.99 28.06 24.18
N ASN A 628 5.52 27.59 25.31
CA ASN A 628 6.56 26.56 25.30
C ASN A 628 5.97 25.21 24.87
N VAL A 629 6.64 24.52 23.96
CA VAL A 629 6.23 23.21 23.43
C VAL A 629 7.42 22.24 23.42
N GLU A 630 7.14 20.97 23.70
CA GLU A 630 8.05 19.85 23.49
C GLU A 630 7.63 19.14 22.19
N LEU A 631 8.46 19.23 21.16
CA LEU A 631 8.27 18.50 19.92
C LEU A 631 8.89 17.11 20.06
N VAL A 632 8.09 16.07 19.87
CA VAL A 632 8.49 14.67 20.06
C VAL A 632 8.44 13.93 18.74
N ASP A 633 9.54 13.26 18.40
CA ASP A 633 9.62 12.37 17.25
C ASP A 633 10.11 10.98 17.68
N TYR A 634 9.73 9.97 16.92
CA TYR A 634 9.95 8.57 17.26
C TYR A 634 10.61 7.78 16.13
N ASP A 635 11.60 6.97 16.47
CA ASP A 635 12.16 5.95 15.59
C ASP A 635 11.40 4.62 15.69
N TYR A 636 11.82 3.65 14.87
CA TYR A 636 11.42 2.25 15.01
C TYR A 636 11.98 1.65 16.29
N LEU A 637 11.25 0.70 16.90
CA LEU A 637 11.71 -0.04 18.08
C LEU A 637 12.80 -1.07 17.79
N ILE A 638 12.92 -1.49 16.52
CA ILE A 638 13.91 -2.46 16.09
C ILE A 638 14.67 -1.98 14.85
N THR A 639 15.92 -2.41 14.74
CA THR A 639 16.85 -2.03 13.66
C THR A 639 16.75 -2.94 12.43
N LYS A 640 16.06 -4.08 12.55
CA LYS A 640 15.94 -5.08 11.47
C LYS A 640 14.58 -5.00 10.78
N LYS A 641 14.59 -4.96 9.44
CA LYS A 641 13.36 -4.89 8.62
C LYS A 641 12.40 -6.04 8.90
N LYS A 642 12.91 -7.27 9.00
CA LYS A 642 12.11 -8.47 9.25
C LYS A 642 12.81 -9.34 10.29
N VAL A 643 12.05 -9.78 11.29
CA VAL A 643 12.55 -10.64 12.36
C VAL A 643 12.30 -12.10 12.00
N GLU A 644 13.35 -12.90 12.02
CA GLU A 644 13.36 -14.34 11.75
C GLU A 644 13.23 -15.13 13.07
N GLU A 645 13.06 -16.45 13.00
CA GLU A 645 12.81 -17.30 14.19
C GLU A 645 13.99 -17.36 15.17
N ASP A 646 15.22 -17.38 14.65
CA ASP A 646 16.45 -17.48 15.46
C ASP A 646 16.94 -16.13 15.99
N ASP A 647 16.25 -15.03 15.68
CA ASP A 647 16.62 -13.70 16.15
C ASP A 647 16.28 -13.52 17.63
N ARG A 648 17.26 -13.06 18.41
CA ARG A 648 17.06 -12.61 19.79
C ARG A 648 16.64 -11.15 19.77
N LEU A 649 15.49 -10.85 20.38
CA LEU A 649 14.86 -9.54 20.28
C LEU A 649 15.72 -8.42 20.89
N GLU A 650 16.44 -8.75 21.95
CA GLU A 650 17.38 -7.87 22.66
C GLU A 650 18.50 -7.35 21.76
N ASP A 651 18.95 -8.18 20.80
CA ASP A 651 20.03 -7.82 19.87
C ASP A 651 19.53 -6.87 18.77
N LEU A 652 18.21 -6.72 18.61
CA LEU A 652 17.60 -5.95 17.52
C LEU A 652 17.11 -4.58 17.97
N LEU A 653 17.15 -4.26 19.26
CA LEU A 653 16.60 -3.02 19.79
C LEU A 653 17.30 -1.80 19.20
N THR A 654 16.49 -0.81 18.81
CA THR A 654 17.02 0.50 18.46
C THR A 654 17.48 1.23 19.73
N PRO A 655 18.73 1.73 19.80
CA PRO A 655 19.27 2.32 21.03
C PRO A 655 18.53 3.57 21.50
N VAL A 656 18.17 4.45 20.56
CA VAL A 656 17.44 5.70 20.82
C VAL A 656 16.23 5.73 19.90
N THR A 657 15.04 5.85 20.48
CA THR A 657 13.78 5.76 19.74
C THR A 657 12.83 6.93 19.99
N GLU A 658 13.18 7.83 20.90
CA GLU A 658 12.42 9.04 21.20
C GLU A 658 13.38 10.23 21.16
N PHE A 659 13.01 11.25 20.40
CA PHE A 659 13.75 12.49 20.22
C PHE A 659 12.86 13.63 20.65
N LYS A 660 13.39 14.50 21.51
CA LYS A 660 12.67 15.64 22.07
C LYS A 660 13.39 16.92 21.69
N THR A 661 12.64 17.90 21.23
CA THR A 661 13.12 19.22 20.89
C THR A 661 12.27 20.25 21.62
N GLU A 662 12.90 21.04 22.49
CA GLU A 662 12.25 22.17 23.13
C GLU A 662 12.10 23.32 22.13
N ALA A 663 10.89 23.85 22.01
CA ALA A 663 10.57 24.94 21.11
C ALA A 663 9.60 25.93 21.76
N VAL A 664 9.48 27.09 21.13
CA VAL A 664 8.49 28.11 21.44
C VAL A 664 7.57 28.24 20.23
N ALA A 665 6.26 28.24 20.47
CA ALA A 665 5.23 28.32 19.44
C ALA A 665 4.34 29.56 19.58
N ASP A 666 3.59 29.87 18.53
CA ASP A 666 2.63 30.98 18.55
C ASP A 666 1.53 30.77 19.61
N GLY A 667 0.97 31.88 20.12
CA GLY A 667 0.05 31.85 21.26
C GLY A 667 -1.24 31.08 21.05
N ASN A 668 -1.64 30.84 19.80
CA ASN A 668 -2.85 30.08 19.50
C ASN A 668 -2.71 28.59 19.86
N VAL A 669 -1.51 28.10 20.15
CA VAL A 669 -1.27 26.74 20.67
C VAL A 669 -1.90 26.56 22.06
N ALA A 670 -2.07 27.63 22.85
CA ALA A 670 -2.72 27.56 24.16
C ALA A 670 -4.21 27.19 24.09
N GLU A 671 -4.85 27.37 22.93
CA GLU A 671 -6.28 27.08 22.71
C GLU A 671 -6.52 25.63 22.27
N LEU A 672 -5.45 24.86 22.00
CA LEU A 672 -5.57 23.51 21.47
C LEU A 672 -5.96 22.50 22.53
N ASN A 673 -6.72 21.50 22.12
CA ASN A 673 -7.11 20.36 22.93
C ASN A 673 -6.22 19.15 22.65
N LYS A 674 -6.15 18.24 23.62
CA LYS A 674 -5.52 16.93 23.41
C LYS A 674 -6.18 16.21 22.24
N GLY A 675 -5.38 15.74 21.29
CA GLY A 675 -5.84 15.07 20.08
C GLY A 675 -5.99 15.97 18.86
N ASP A 676 -5.92 17.30 19.02
CA ASP A 676 -5.94 18.22 17.88
C ASP A 676 -4.72 17.97 16.98
N ILE A 677 -4.93 18.02 15.67
CA ILE A 677 -3.88 17.86 14.66
C ILE A 677 -3.60 19.21 14.03
N ILE A 678 -2.36 19.64 14.10
CA ILE A 678 -1.89 20.93 13.58
C ILE A 678 -0.75 20.72 12.57
N GLN A 679 -0.46 21.75 11.78
CA GLN A 679 0.80 21.83 11.04
C GLN A 679 1.65 22.96 11.61
N LEU A 680 2.85 22.61 12.08
CA LEU A 680 3.92 23.58 12.29
C LEU A 680 4.56 23.85 10.93
N GLU A 681 4.35 25.04 10.37
CA GLU A 681 4.82 25.37 9.03
C GLU A 681 6.34 25.14 8.92
N ARG A 682 6.73 24.51 7.80
CA ARG A 682 8.11 24.07 7.50
C ARG A 682 8.73 23.03 8.47
N LYS A 683 8.07 22.65 9.57
CA LYS A 683 8.51 21.57 10.46
C LYS A 683 7.77 20.25 10.25
N GLY A 684 6.44 20.28 10.12
CA GLY A 684 5.65 19.06 9.89
C GLY A 684 4.25 19.09 10.48
N TYR A 685 3.61 17.93 10.53
CA TYR A 685 2.30 17.75 11.17
C TYR A 685 2.50 17.19 12.57
N TYR A 686 1.69 17.66 13.52
CA TYR A 686 1.79 17.24 14.90
C TYR A 686 0.41 16.97 15.49
N ILE A 687 0.33 15.99 16.39
CA ILE A 687 -0.84 15.76 17.24
C ILE A 687 -0.53 16.23 18.66
N VAL A 688 -1.46 16.91 19.30
CA VAL A 688 -1.34 17.34 20.70
C VAL A 688 -1.50 16.13 21.63
N ASP A 689 -0.41 15.65 22.21
CA ASP A 689 -0.42 14.55 23.20
C ASP A 689 -0.76 15.06 24.61
N ALA A 690 -0.29 16.25 24.94
CA ALA A 690 -0.62 16.98 26.16
C ALA A 690 -0.72 18.48 25.88
N VAL A 691 -1.71 19.14 26.47
CA VAL A 691 -1.89 20.60 26.39
C VAL A 691 -0.90 21.31 27.30
N ALA A 692 -0.59 22.58 27.01
CA ALA A 692 0.24 23.38 27.90
C ALA A 692 -0.47 23.61 29.24
N SER A 693 0.29 23.59 30.34
CA SER A 693 -0.19 23.95 31.68
C SER A 693 0.83 24.80 32.41
N VAL A 694 0.44 25.36 33.56
CA VAL A 694 1.36 26.17 34.38
C VAL A 694 2.61 25.35 34.71
N GLY A 695 3.76 25.78 34.21
CA GLY A 695 5.05 25.12 34.43
C GLY A 695 5.28 23.84 33.60
N SER A 696 4.44 23.51 32.62
CA SER A 696 4.67 22.36 31.73
C SER A 696 4.33 22.71 30.26
N PRO A 697 5.27 22.47 29.33
CA PRO A 697 5.04 22.78 27.91
C PRO A 697 3.96 21.87 27.31
N ALA A 698 3.32 22.31 26.23
CA ALA A 698 2.48 21.41 25.44
C ALA A 698 3.37 20.33 24.80
N ARG A 699 2.91 19.07 24.77
CA ARG A 699 3.65 17.96 24.14
C ARG A 699 3.04 17.64 22.79
N LEU A 700 3.83 17.78 21.73
CA LEU A 700 3.39 17.63 20.34
C LEU A 700 4.13 16.45 19.70
N ILE A 701 3.41 15.40 19.29
CA ILE A 701 4.01 14.24 18.63
C ILE A 701 4.01 14.45 17.12
N LEU A 702 5.17 14.30 16.48
CA LEU A 702 5.29 14.37 15.01
C LEU A 702 4.49 13.25 14.37
N ILE A 703 3.58 13.65 13.48
CA ILE A 703 2.84 12.76 12.58
C ILE A 703 3.67 12.60 11.31
N PRO A 704 4.09 11.38 10.94
CA PRO A 704 4.89 11.23 9.75
C PRO A 704 4.15 11.61 8.47
N ASP A 705 4.89 12.19 7.51
CA ASP A 705 4.33 12.76 6.28
C ASP A 705 4.31 11.78 5.10
N GLY A 706 4.84 10.56 5.31
CA GLY A 706 4.90 9.50 4.31
C GLY A 706 6.04 9.62 3.29
N LYS A 707 6.98 10.55 3.47
CA LYS A 707 8.18 10.59 2.64
C LYS A 707 9.21 9.58 3.16
N VAL A 708 9.84 8.84 2.26
CA VAL A 708 10.85 7.83 2.64
C VAL A 708 11.99 8.43 3.45
N ALA A 709 12.44 9.65 3.11
CA ALA A 709 13.54 10.31 3.82
C ALA A 709 13.19 10.70 5.27
N SER A 710 11.95 11.13 5.54
CA SER A 710 11.50 11.49 6.90
C SER A 710 11.21 10.26 7.76
N MET A 711 10.93 9.12 7.11
CA MET A 711 10.61 7.82 7.73
C MET A 711 11.84 6.90 7.92
N ALA A 712 13.02 7.33 7.47
CA ALA A 712 14.25 6.57 7.63
C ALA A 712 14.66 6.53 9.11
N SER A 713 15.19 5.38 9.54
CA SER A 713 15.72 5.20 10.90
C SER A 713 16.82 6.23 11.17
N LYS A 714 16.71 6.92 12.31
CA LYS A 714 17.64 7.98 12.75
C LYS A 714 18.78 7.39 13.57
N ALA A 715 18.55 6.27 14.24
CA ALA A 715 19.61 5.35 14.58
C ALA A 715 20.16 4.82 13.25
N ALA A 716 21.30 5.34 12.80
CA ALA A 716 21.96 4.92 11.57
C ALA A 716 22.00 3.38 11.46
N PRO A 717 22.05 2.80 10.25
CA PRO A 717 22.42 1.39 10.14
C PRO A 717 23.80 1.25 10.76
N VAL A 718 23.87 0.58 11.91
CA VAL A 718 25.13 0.12 12.50
C VAL A 718 25.89 -0.52 11.35
N SER A 719 27.08 0.00 11.04
CA SER A 719 27.85 -0.54 9.94
C SER A 719 28.03 -2.04 10.17
N GLN A 720 27.90 -2.86 9.13
CA GLN A 720 28.15 -4.30 9.26
C GLN A 720 29.55 -4.62 9.83
N THR A 721 30.44 -3.62 9.84
CA THR A 721 31.75 -3.60 10.47
C THR A 721 31.64 -3.64 12.01
N GLU A 722 30.84 -2.80 12.64
CA GLU A 722 30.71 -2.73 14.11
C GLU A 722 30.00 -3.97 14.70
N LEU A 723 29.03 -4.53 13.97
CA LEU A 723 28.38 -5.80 14.32
C LEU A 723 29.31 -7.01 14.13
N LYS A 724 30.25 -6.93 13.18
CA LYS A 724 31.32 -7.92 13.02
C LYS A 724 32.33 -7.79 14.16
N ASP A 725 32.75 -6.59 14.51
CA ASP A 725 33.73 -6.35 15.56
C ASP A 725 33.20 -6.78 16.94
N ALA A 726 31.91 -6.57 17.21
CA ALA A 726 31.25 -7.09 18.42
C ALA A 726 31.08 -8.62 18.43
N LYS A 727 30.75 -9.23 17.28
CA LYS A 727 30.67 -10.70 17.13
C LYS A 727 32.05 -11.36 17.18
N ASP A 728 33.07 -10.72 16.65
CA ASP A 728 34.45 -11.19 16.63
C ASP A 728 35.08 -11.03 18.01
N ALA A 729 34.76 -9.97 18.77
CA ALA A 729 35.14 -9.84 20.17
C ALA A 729 34.49 -10.91 21.06
N LYS A 730 33.22 -11.26 20.80
CA LYS A 730 32.51 -12.34 21.52
C LYS A 730 33.05 -13.72 21.15
N LYS A 731 33.35 -13.97 19.87
CA LYS A 731 34.06 -15.17 19.40
C LYS A 731 35.49 -15.26 19.92
N LYS A 732 36.18 -14.14 20.15
CA LYS A 732 37.53 -14.11 20.74
C LYS A 732 37.48 -14.54 22.21
N LYS A 733 36.50 -14.04 22.98
CA LYS A 733 36.27 -14.45 24.37
C LYS A 733 35.87 -15.93 24.50
N GLU A 734 35.06 -16.46 23.57
CA GLU A 734 34.70 -17.88 23.55
C GLU A 734 35.84 -18.79 23.07
N LYS A 735 36.71 -18.31 22.17
CA LYS A 735 37.93 -19.03 21.74
C LYS A 735 39.04 -19.04 22.79
N GLU A 736 39.20 -17.97 23.56
CA GLU A 736 40.16 -17.92 24.67
C GLU A 736 39.74 -18.83 25.84
N ALA A 737 38.43 -19.01 26.05
CA ALA A 737 37.89 -19.97 27.03
C ALA A 737 38.04 -21.44 26.62
N THR A 738 38.16 -21.74 25.32
CA THR A 738 38.30 -23.12 24.79
C THR A 738 39.74 -23.54 24.51
N ALA A 739 40.69 -22.59 24.43
CA ALA A 739 42.12 -22.88 24.22
C ALA A 739 42.88 -23.32 25.49
N ALA A 740 42.26 -23.24 26.68
CA ALA A 740 42.87 -23.65 27.95
C ALA A 740 42.71 -25.15 28.27
N ALA A 741 42.03 -25.93 27.40
CA ALA A 741 41.83 -27.36 27.61
C ALA A 741 42.38 -28.18 26.43
N SER A 742 43.27 -29.11 26.77
CA SER A 742 43.85 -30.21 25.97
C SER A 742 45.15 -29.95 25.21
N SER A 743 46.19 -30.65 25.67
CA SER A 743 47.55 -30.78 25.15
C SER A 743 47.82 -32.21 24.65
N ALA A 744 48.50 -32.33 23.50
CA ALA A 744 49.28 -33.48 22.99
C ALA A 744 48.53 -34.64 22.23
N PRO A 745 49.21 -35.47 21.38
CA PRO A 745 49.40 -35.16 19.96
C PRO A 745 49.10 -36.31 18.94
N ALA A 746 48.77 -35.87 17.70
CA ALA A 746 49.04 -36.42 16.35
C ALA A 746 48.93 -37.92 16.01
N VAL A 747 48.20 -38.26 14.92
CA VAL A 747 48.74 -38.90 13.68
C VAL A 747 47.82 -38.60 12.45
N SER A 748 48.52 -38.29 11.36
CA SER A 748 48.22 -38.03 9.94
C SER A 748 46.91 -38.46 9.23
N GLY A 749 46.53 -37.65 8.22
CA GLY A 749 45.78 -38.12 7.05
C GLY A 749 45.04 -37.06 6.22
N LYS A 750 45.63 -36.65 5.08
CA LYS A 750 45.01 -35.97 3.91
C LYS A 750 44.74 -34.45 3.98
N LYS A 751 45.82 -33.68 3.85
CA LYS A 751 45.81 -32.41 3.09
C LYS A 751 45.86 -32.74 1.59
N ALA A 752 44.76 -32.51 0.87
CA ALA A 752 44.74 -32.13 -0.55
C ALA A 752 43.29 -31.92 -1.02
N LYS A 753 42.65 -30.80 -0.64
CA LYS A 753 41.49 -30.21 -1.35
C LYS A 753 41.01 -28.84 -0.86
N ALA A 754 41.81 -28.11 -0.06
CA ALA A 754 41.40 -26.85 0.56
C ALA A 754 42.33 -25.65 0.27
N ALA A 755 43.07 -25.68 -0.85
CA ALA A 755 43.98 -24.59 -1.24
C ALA A 755 43.60 -23.88 -2.56
N ALA A 756 42.43 -24.17 -3.14
CA ALA A 756 42.00 -23.53 -4.40
C ALA A 756 40.75 -22.64 -4.26
N HIS A 757 40.18 -22.50 -3.06
CA HIS A 757 38.88 -21.81 -2.88
C HIS A 757 38.91 -20.53 -2.01
N ALA A 758 40.08 -20.11 -1.53
CA ALA A 758 40.22 -18.99 -0.59
C ALA A 758 40.87 -17.72 -1.16
N ALA A 759 40.90 -17.56 -2.49
CA ALA A 759 41.42 -16.36 -3.15
C ALA A 759 40.55 -15.96 -4.35
N ALA A 760 39.26 -15.72 -4.14
CA ALA A 760 38.38 -15.14 -5.19
C ALA A 760 37.08 -14.56 -4.59
N GLN A 761 37.17 -13.67 -3.60
CA GLN A 761 36.02 -12.86 -3.16
C GLN A 761 36.50 -11.47 -2.75
N LYS A 762 36.65 -10.58 -3.75
CA LYS A 762 36.59 -9.11 -3.69
C LYS A 762 36.94 -8.52 -5.07
N ALA A 763 35.97 -8.50 -5.98
CA ALA A 763 35.87 -7.60 -7.14
C ALA A 763 34.61 -7.98 -7.94
N ALA A 764 33.84 -6.99 -8.39
CA ALA A 764 32.83 -7.20 -9.43
C ALA A 764 33.54 -7.66 -10.72
N PRO A 765 32.96 -8.57 -11.53
CA PRO A 765 33.61 -9.04 -12.75
C PRO A 765 33.70 -7.89 -13.76
N THR A 766 34.92 -7.45 -14.06
CA THR A 766 35.22 -6.42 -15.09
C THR A 766 35.55 -7.08 -16.42
N TRP A 767 35.08 -6.50 -17.54
CA TRP A 767 35.41 -6.95 -18.89
C TRP A 767 36.91 -6.75 -19.18
N THR A 768 37.60 -7.81 -19.64
CA THR A 768 39.05 -7.78 -19.91
C THR A 768 39.41 -7.90 -21.40
N GLY A 769 38.42 -7.89 -22.29
CA GLY A 769 38.61 -7.99 -23.74
C GLY A 769 38.64 -6.64 -24.45
N PRO A 770 38.98 -6.60 -25.76
CA PRO A 770 38.69 -5.44 -26.61
C PRO A 770 37.18 -5.12 -26.56
N GLY A 771 36.81 -3.87 -26.80
CA GLY A 771 35.42 -3.40 -26.66
C GLY A 771 34.40 -4.29 -27.34
N PRO A 772 33.35 -4.79 -26.65
CA PRO A 772 32.40 -5.72 -27.25
C PRO A 772 31.65 -5.01 -28.37
N LYS A 773 31.47 -5.68 -29.51
CA LYS A 773 30.64 -5.16 -30.60
C LYS A 773 29.15 -5.32 -30.26
N PRO A 774 28.25 -4.45 -30.75
CA PRO A 774 26.80 -4.62 -30.57
C PRO A 774 26.29 -6.01 -31.00
N GLU A 775 26.87 -6.58 -32.06
CA GLU A 775 26.57 -7.92 -32.57
C GLU A 775 26.83 -9.02 -31.53
N GLU A 776 27.86 -8.89 -30.70
CA GLU A 776 28.22 -9.87 -29.67
C GLU A 776 27.26 -9.87 -28.47
N ILE A 777 26.54 -8.76 -28.24
CA ILE A 777 25.47 -8.67 -27.24
C ILE A 777 24.23 -9.39 -27.76
N VAL A 778 23.86 -9.14 -29.02
CA VAL A 778 22.73 -9.81 -29.68
C VAL A 778 22.95 -11.34 -29.74
N GLU A 779 24.17 -11.79 -30.04
CA GLU A 779 24.51 -13.22 -30.01
C GLU A 779 24.43 -13.82 -28.60
N LEU A 780 24.81 -13.07 -27.56
CA LEU A 780 24.76 -13.55 -26.18
C LEU A 780 23.30 -13.63 -25.68
N GLU A 781 22.46 -12.66 -26.04
CA GLU A 781 21.01 -12.69 -25.78
C GLU A 781 20.35 -13.90 -26.46
N ALA A 782 20.68 -14.15 -27.73
CA ALA A 782 20.20 -15.34 -28.45
C ALA A 782 20.63 -16.66 -27.78
N LYS A 783 21.86 -16.73 -27.24
CA LYS A 783 22.35 -17.90 -26.47
C LYS A 783 21.62 -18.06 -25.13
N ILE A 784 21.33 -16.97 -24.43
CA ILE A 784 20.55 -16.97 -23.18
C ILE A 784 19.13 -17.48 -23.45
N ASP A 785 18.51 -17.04 -24.54
CA ASP A 785 17.15 -17.45 -24.92
C ASP A 785 17.11 -18.92 -25.32
N ALA A 786 18.06 -19.38 -26.16
CA ALA A 786 18.18 -20.78 -26.55
C ALA A 786 18.38 -21.71 -25.33
N GLN A 787 19.26 -21.32 -24.40
CA GLN A 787 19.50 -22.11 -23.19
C GLN A 787 18.32 -22.05 -22.22
N GLY A 788 17.61 -20.92 -22.15
CA GLY A 788 16.37 -20.77 -21.39
C GLY A 788 15.26 -21.69 -21.91
N LEU A 789 15.13 -21.84 -23.23
CA LEU A 789 14.23 -22.81 -23.86
C LEU A 789 14.64 -24.25 -23.52
N LYS A 790 15.93 -24.58 -23.58
CA LYS A 790 16.45 -25.91 -23.20
C LYS A 790 16.10 -26.27 -21.75
N VAL A 791 16.25 -25.34 -20.80
CA VAL A 791 15.85 -25.55 -19.39
C VAL A 791 14.34 -25.77 -19.26
N ARG A 792 13.51 -25.03 -19.99
CA ARG A 792 12.04 -25.20 -19.97
C ARG A 792 11.64 -26.55 -20.57
N GLN A 793 12.30 -26.97 -21.64
CA GLN A 793 12.08 -28.27 -22.27
C GLN A 793 12.44 -29.40 -21.31
N LEU A 794 13.62 -29.35 -20.67
CA LEU A 794 14.05 -30.34 -19.68
C LEU A 794 13.11 -30.44 -18.46
N LYS A 795 12.52 -29.32 -18.01
CA LYS A 795 11.49 -29.33 -16.95
C LYS A 795 10.19 -29.97 -17.41
N THR A 796 9.80 -29.73 -18.66
CA THR A 796 8.57 -30.28 -19.26
C THR A 796 8.72 -31.79 -19.46
N ASP A 797 9.90 -32.24 -19.88
CA ASP A 797 10.23 -33.64 -20.14
C ASP A 797 10.57 -34.43 -18.86
N LYS A 798 10.45 -33.82 -17.66
CA LYS A 798 10.81 -34.40 -16.36
C LYS A 798 12.20 -35.04 -16.34
N ALA A 799 13.17 -34.36 -16.96
CA ALA A 799 14.55 -34.83 -17.02
C ALA A 799 15.18 -34.98 -15.63
N ASP A 800 16.21 -35.82 -15.54
CA ASP A 800 16.97 -36.06 -14.32
C ASP A 800 17.48 -34.78 -13.64
N ALA A 801 17.51 -34.79 -12.31
CA ALA A 801 17.82 -33.62 -11.50
C ALA A 801 19.24 -33.06 -11.76
N ASP A 802 20.21 -33.92 -12.08
CA ASP A 802 21.58 -33.50 -12.36
C ASP A 802 21.68 -32.81 -13.72
N LYS A 803 20.96 -33.32 -14.74
CA LYS A 803 20.88 -32.68 -16.07
C LYS A 803 20.17 -31.34 -16.03
N LEU A 804 19.12 -31.23 -15.22
CA LEU A 804 18.41 -29.97 -15.05
C LEU A 804 19.28 -28.94 -14.32
N LYS A 805 20.04 -29.38 -13.31
CA LYS A 805 20.97 -28.52 -12.58
C LYS A 805 22.10 -28.01 -13.47
N GLU A 806 22.72 -28.87 -14.27
CA GLU A 806 23.78 -28.49 -15.22
C GLU A 806 23.28 -27.45 -16.24
N ALA A 807 22.09 -27.65 -16.81
CA ALA A 807 21.49 -26.70 -17.76
C ALA A 807 21.15 -25.33 -17.13
N VAL A 808 20.72 -25.34 -15.86
CA VAL A 808 20.44 -24.11 -15.09
C VAL A 808 21.73 -23.37 -14.73
N ASP A 809 22.78 -24.09 -14.34
CA ASP A 809 24.08 -23.49 -14.03
C ASP A 809 24.71 -22.82 -15.27
N GLU A 810 24.61 -23.46 -16.44
CA GLU A 810 25.03 -22.88 -17.72
C GLU A 810 24.24 -21.59 -18.06
N LEU A 811 22.92 -21.59 -17.84
CA LEU A 811 22.08 -20.39 -18.05
C LEU A 811 22.47 -19.25 -17.10
N LEU A 812 22.81 -19.56 -15.85
CA LEU A 812 23.24 -18.57 -14.86
C LEU A 812 24.60 -17.96 -15.22
N VAL A 813 25.51 -18.74 -15.80
CA VAL A 813 26.79 -18.25 -16.31
C VAL A 813 26.57 -17.27 -17.47
N LEU A 814 25.74 -17.62 -18.44
CA LEU A 814 25.44 -16.75 -19.60
C LEU A 814 24.79 -15.43 -19.15
N LYS A 815 23.81 -15.48 -18.23
CA LYS A 815 23.14 -14.29 -17.70
C LYS A 815 24.06 -13.36 -16.92
N LYS A 816 25.12 -13.88 -16.27
CA LYS A 816 26.11 -13.05 -15.57
C LYS A 816 27.03 -12.28 -16.54
N GLN A 817 27.17 -12.74 -17.78
CA GLN A 817 28.03 -12.07 -18.77
C GLN A 817 27.36 -10.87 -19.44
N LEU A 818 26.02 -10.86 -19.53
CA LEU A 818 25.27 -9.83 -20.24
C LEU A 818 25.43 -8.41 -19.65
N PRO A 819 25.27 -8.18 -18.32
CA PRO A 819 25.43 -6.86 -17.72
C PRO A 819 26.85 -6.31 -17.92
N VAL A 820 27.86 -7.18 -17.79
CA VAL A 820 29.28 -6.84 -17.91
C VAL A 820 29.61 -6.35 -19.33
N ARG A 821 29.01 -6.95 -20.38
CA ARG A 821 29.23 -6.52 -21.77
C ARG A 821 28.47 -5.23 -22.12
N ILE A 822 27.27 -5.05 -21.57
CA ILE A 822 26.48 -3.82 -21.76
C ILE A 822 27.20 -2.62 -21.14
N GLU A 823 27.70 -2.78 -19.91
CA GLU A 823 28.44 -1.74 -19.20
C GLU A 823 29.75 -1.36 -19.91
N ALA A 824 30.45 -2.35 -20.48
CA ALA A 824 31.64 -2.12 -21.30
C ALA A 824 31.33 -1.36 -22.61
N LEU A 825 30.24 -1.70 -23.31
CA LEU A 825 29.81 -1.00 -24.53
C LEU A 825 29.39 0.45 -24.24
N GLN A 826 28.68 0.67 -23.14
CA GLN A 826 28.28 2.01 -22.69
C GLN A 826 29.49 2.88 -22.33
N SER A 827 30.50 2.29 -21.68
CA SER A 827 31.74 2.99 -21.35
C SER A 827 32.53 3.41 -22.59
N LEU A 828 32.53 2.58 -23.64
CA LEU A 828 33.13 2.91 -24.94
C LEU A 828 32.38 4.01 -25.68
N ALA A 829 31.04 3.97 -25.67
CA ALA A 829 30.22 5.02 -26.27
C ALA A 829 30.42 6.37 -25.56
N ALA A 830 30.53 6.36 -24.23
CA ALA A 830 30.81 7.56 -23.43
C ALA A 830 32.21 8.13 -23.74
N ALA A 831 33.23 7.27 -23.87
CA ALA A 831 34.58 7.70 -24.25
C ALA A 831 34.65 8.26 -25.69
N ALA A 832 33.89 7.69 -26.63
CA ALA A 832 33.78 8.19 -28.00
C ALA A 832 33.04 9.54 -28.06
N SER A 833 32.01 9.75 -27.24
CA SER A 833 31.30 11.03 -27.12
C SER A 833 32.22 12.12 -26.55
N ALA A 834 32.99 11.82 -25.51
CA ALA A 834 33.94 12.76 -24.91
C ALA A 834 35.10 13.12 -25.86
N ALA A 835 35.50 12.21 -26.76
CA ALA A 835 36.50 12.48 -27.79
C ALA A 835 35.95 13.34 -28.95
N ALA A 836 34.65 13.23 -29.27
CA ALA A 836 33.99 14.05 -30.28
C ALA A 836 33.79 15.51 -29.82
N ASP A 837 33.51 15.73 -28.53
CA ASP A 837 33.35 17.09 -27.96
C ASP A 837 34.67 17.87 -27.89
N ASN A 838 35.83 17.18 -27.86
CA ASN A 838 37.15 17.81 -27.90
C ASN A 838 37.64 18.18 -29.33
N PHE A 839 36.91 17.77 -30.38
CA PHE A 839 37.24 18.09 -31.78
C PHE A 839 36.37 19.22 -32.36
N SER A 840 35.49 19.85 -31.57
CA SER A 840 34.66 20.98 -31.98
C SER A 840 35.05 22.31 -31.29
N LEU A 841 36.35 22.55 -31.09
CA LEU A 841 36.92 23.85 -30.71
C LEU A 841 37.79 24.41 -31.84
#